data_AF-A0A1G1NDA7-F1
#
_entry.id   AF-A0A1G1NDA7-F1
#
_cell.length_a   1.000
_cell.length_b   1.000
_cell.length_c   1.000
_cell.angle_alpha   90.00
_cell.angle_beta   90.00
_cell.angle_gamma   90.00
#
_symmetry.space_group_name_H-M   'P 1'
#
loop_
_entity.id
_entity.type
_entity.pdbx_description
1 polymer ?
#
loop_
_entity_poly.entity_id
_entity_poly.type
_entity_poly.pdbx_seq_one_letter_code
_entity_poly.pdbx_strand_id
1 'polypeptide(L)'
;IIKKFVISHACGLDFLPAIQHTRQIGHITPDNIKPFFKKASAIYDFIIVDGGKAFSETLITALDNSSLIFLVATPDVLAVYQIKWSLDVLQSLHFPAKMVRLILNRSESRGGVAWQEVQAALKNASDLASEIFSHIPSDGKVVGMALNQGVPCVVDNPKTKISEAFFKMVHDLQKETIYIRSAEVAQMRTLDNMQKPGQFWEKFGISQQVVQGSGQAPIIFEEDDEVVALKKKIHEKLIVRMHLEDIKPEALSDPKQAKQIKSNAEKIISNLLMEEKGGMISSHEERVRLVTEIVNEALGLGPLEDFLMDSEVTDIMANNRKEIYVEKHGKLVLTNKRFISDEQMRSIIDRIVAPLGRRIDESTPMVDARLPDGSRINAIIPPLSLNGPMITIRKFGIERLDAQDLLLKYNSMSKPIYEFLNACVLGRKNIIVSGGTGAGKTTLLNVISQFIPDDERIITIEDAAELRLKKSHWGRLESRPTNIEGKGAVSIRDLFINTLRMRPDRIIIGECRGPEILDMLQAMNTGHDGSMTTLHANSTHDVLTRMSSMILLSGIELPVRAINEMISSAINIIVHVARFSDGSRKITGVTEVAGLIEDFQLDLKDVFIFEHRGMNTEGTTLGDFKPTGYVPKCYYDLVQRGIHIDKKMFTHEA
;
A
#
# COMPACT_ATOMS: atom_id res chain seq x y z
N ILE A 1 1.36 40.15 19.39
CA ILE A 1 0.29 39.21 18.94
C ILE A 1 0.87 37.82 18.70
N ILE A 2 1.89 37.65 17.85
CA ILE A 2 2.51 36.34 17.55
C ILE A 2 2.93 35.58 18.82
N LYS A 3 3.61 36.24 19.77
CA LYS A 3 4.02 35.62 21.05
C LYS A 3 2.88 35.01 21.90
N LYS A 4 1.61 35.30 21.62
CA LYS A 4 0.46 34.68 22.31
C LYS A 4 0.10 33.29 21.78
N PHE A 5 0.62 32.92 20.60
CA PHE A 5 0.27 31.68 19.88
C PHE A 5 1.45 30.72 19.72
N VAL A 6 2.62 31.09 20.24
CA VAL A 6 3.83 30.25 20.22
C VAL A 6 3.94 29.43 21.50
N ILE A 7 4.56 28.26 21.38
CA ILE A 7 4.97 27.42 22.50
C ILE A 7 6.46 27.63 22.69
N SER A 8 6.86 28.21 23.82
CA SER A 8 8.27 28.46 24.13
C SER A 8 8.92 27.25 24.77
N HIS A 9 10.07 26.84 24.24
CA HIS A 9 10.93 25.82 24.81
C HIS A 9 12.01 26.45 25.69
N ALA A 10 12.47 25.73 26.72
CA ALA A 10 13.45 26.21 27.69
C ALA A 10 14.82 26.60 27.07
N CYS A 11 15.13 26.10 25.87
CA CYS A 11 16.33 26.46 25.12
C CYS A 11 16.22 27.80 24.35
N GLY A 12 15.10 28.53 24.46
CA GLY A 12 14.87 29.80 23.77
C GLY A 12 14.25 29.67 22.38
N LEU A 13 13.80 28.47 21.99
CA LEU A 13 13.07 28.23 20.74
C LEU A 13 11.56 28.49 20.95
N ASP A 14 10.98 29.36 20.12
CA ASP A 14 9.52 29.54 20.04
C ASP A 14 8.96 28.73 18.87
N PHE A 15 8.07 27.77 19.14
CA PHE A 15 7.41 26.93 18.14
C PHE A 15 6.00 27.43 17.84
N LEU A 16 5.67 27.58 16.56
CA LEU A 16 4.32 27.90 16.09
C LEU A 16 3.81 26.78 15.18
N PRO A 17 2.83 25.97 15.61
CA PRO A 17 2.22 25.00 14.71
C PRO A 17 1.43 25.72 13.61
N ALA A 18 1.52 25.23 12.38
CA ALA A 18 0.77 25.80 11.25
C ALA A 18 -0.75 25.73 11.47
N ILE A 19 -1.23 24.64 12.09
CA ILE A 19 -2.62 24.43 12.50
C ILE A 19 -2.66 23.86 13.92
N GLN A 20 -3.63 24.29 14.72
CA GLN A 20 -3.91 23.69 16.04
C GLN A 20 -5.08 22.70 15.98
N HIS A 21 -5.99 22.88 15.02
CA HIS A 21 -7.15 22.01 14.81
C HIS A 21 -7.41 21.79 13.32
N THR A 22 -7.97 20.64 12.95
CA THR A 22 -8.25 20.26 11.54
C THR A 22 -9.17 21.23 10.79
N ARG A 23 -10.03 21.96 11.50
CA ARG A 23 -10.90 23.00 10.91
C ARG A 23 -10.13 24.21 10.39
N GLN A 24 -8.85 24.35 10.74
CA GLN A 24 -8.01 25.50 10.36
C GLN A 24 -7.26 25.30 9.04
N ILE A 25 -7.33 24.11 8.44
CA ILE A 25 -6.57 23.74 7.22
C ILE A 25 -6.87 24.71 6.06
N GLY A 26 -8.13 25.12 5.88
CA GLY A 26 -8.52 26.05 4.80
C GLY A 26 -8.12 27.51 5.01
N HIS A 27 -7.59 27.87 6.18
CA HIS A 27 -7.22 29.25 6.50
C HIS A 27 -5.76 29.60 6.21
N ILE A 28 -4.93 28.59 5.90
CA ILE A 28 -3.53 28.78 5.47
C ILE A 28 -3.52 29.03 3.97
N THR A 29 -3.63 30.30 3.60
CA THR A 29 -3.59 30.76 2.21
C THR A 29 -2.38 31.68 1.97
N PRO A 30 -1.90 31.80 0.73
CA PRO A 30 -0.84 32.74 0.36
C PRO A 30 -1.05 34.17 0.89
N ASP A 31 -2.29 34.65 0.87
CA ASP A 31 -2.65 36.00 1.30
C ASP A 31 -2.48 36.23 2.81
N ASN A 32 -2.65 35.18 3.61
CA ASN A 32 -2.52 35.25 5.07
C ASN A 32 -1.08 35.05 5.56
N ILE A 33 -0.21 34.44 4.74
CA ILE A 33 1.16 34.08 5.10
C ILE A 33 2.12 35.26 4.94
N LYS A 34 1.99 36.08 3.88
CA LYS A 34 2.88 37.23 3.67
C LYS A 34 2.88 38.23 4.84
N PRO A 35 1.72 38.63 5.40
CA PRO A 35 1.68 39.51 6.57
C PRO A 35 2.30 38.89 7.83
N PHE A 36 2.31 37.55 7.94
CA PHE A 36 2.94 36.84 9.06
C PHE A 36 4.46 37.04 9.03
N PHE A 37 5.13 36.75 7.91
CA PHE A 37 6.59 36.88 7.82
C PHE A 37 7.07 38.31 8.06
N LYS A 38 6.33 39.31 7.56
CA LYS A 38 6.61 40.73 7.84
C LYS A 38 6.56 41.08 9.33
N LYS A 39 5.63 40.49 10.08
CA LYS A 39 5.51 40.72 11.53
C LYS A 39 6.48 39.88 12.35
N ALA A 40 6.76 38.65 11.92
CA ALA A 40 7.66 37.73 12.60
C ALA A 40 9.12 38.18 12.50
N SER A 41 9.55 38.70 11.34
CA SER A 41 10.92 39.22 11.12
C SER A 41 11.28 40.44 11.97
N ALA A 42 10.28 41.14 12.51
CA ALA A 42 10.49 42.23 13.47
C ALA A 42 10.70 41.74 14.92
N ILE A 43 10.46 40.44 15.18
CA ILE A 43 10.47 39.84 16.52
C ILE A 43 11.57 38.79 16.68
N TYR A 44 11.91 38.08 15.60
CA TYR A 44 12.87 36.98 15.60
C TYR A 44 14.01 37.23 14.62
N ASP A 45 15.24 36.96 15.05
CA ASP A 45 16.43 37.03 14.21
C ASP A 45 16.46 35.90 13.16
N PHE A 46 15.96 34.73 13.53
CA PHE A 46 15.84 33.57 12.64
C PHE A 46 14.42 33.00 12.68
N ILE A 47 13.89 32.70 11.49
CA ILE A 47 12.61 32.02 11.30
C ILE A 47 12.89 30.77 10.49
N ILE A 48 12.66 29.60 11.09
CA ILE A 48 12.79 28.30 10.41
C ILE A 48 11.40 27.83 10.04
N VAL A 49 11.20 27.53 8.76
CA VAL A 49 9.94 27.02 8.24
C VAL A 49 10.15 25.57 7.82
N ASP A 50 9.41 24.65 8.41
CA ASP A 50 9.31 23.30 7.88
C ASP A 50 8.41 23.33 6.64
N GLY A 51 9.03 23.17 5.48
CA GLY A 51 8.36 23.26 4.18
C GLY A 51 7.61 21.99 3.77
N GLY A 52 7.75 20.88 4.51
CA GLY A 52 7.24 19.59 4.08
C GLY A 52 7.90 19.07 2.80
N LYS A 53 7.21 18.16 2.09
CA LYS A 53 7.78 17.43 0.94
C LYS A 53 7.25 17.86 -0.43
N ALA A 54 6.19 18.67 -0.47
CA ALA A 54 5.48 19.01 -1.72
C ALA A 54 5.47 20.51 -1.97
N PHE A 55 5.71 20.92 -3.22
CA PHE A 55 5.59 22.31 -3.64
C PHE A 55 4.12 22.71 -3.76
N SER A 56 3.60 23.32 -2.70
CA SER A 56 2.28 23.98 -2.68
C SER A 56 2.43 25.49 -2.89
N GLU A 57 1.35 26.17 -3.26
CA GLU A 57 1.35 27.65 -3.34
C GLU A 57 1.71 28.30 -1.99
N THR A 58 1.28 27.68 -0.90
CA THR A 58 1.64 28.02 0.48
C THR A 58 3.15 27.92 0.70
N LEU A 59 3.78 26.82 0.27
CA LEU A 59 5.23 26.64 0.37
C LEU A 59 5.98 27.67 -0.50
N ILE A 60 5.56 27.85 -1.76
CA ILE A 60 6.17 28.84 -2.66
C ILE A 60 6.09 30.24 -2.03
N THR A 61 4.95 30.60 -1.45
CA THR A 61 4.80 31.89 -0.76
C THR A 61 5.74 32.02 0.44
N ALA A 62 6.02 30.93 1.16
CA ALA A 62 7.01 30.93 2.22
C ALA A 62 8.45 31.05 1.68
N LEU A 63 8.78 30.36 0.58
CA LEU A 63 10.07 30.44 -0.11
C LEU A 63 10.31 31.85 -0.69
N ASP A 64 9.28 32.53 -1.19
CA ASP A 64 9.36 33.91 -1.66
C ASP A 64 9.78 34.89 -0.54
N ASN A 65 9.54 34.51 0.72
CA ASN A 65 9.89 35.30 1.91
C ASN A 65 11.14 34.78 2.63
N SER A 66 11.79 33.71 2.14
CA SER A 66 13.01 33.19 2.74
C SER A 66 14.25 33.90 2.20
N SER A 67 15.36 33.77 2.93
CA SER A 67 16.69 34.27 2.55
C SER A 67 17.67 33.15 2.21
N LEU A 68 17.29 31.90 2.52
CA LEU A 68 18.04 30.67 2.34
C LEU A 68 17.05 29.51 2.24
N ILE A 69 17.33 28.52 1.40
CA ILE A 69 16.51 27.32 1.19
C ILE A 69 17.38 26.10 1.46
N PHE A 70 16.95 25.24 2.37
CA PHE A 70 17.57 23.94 2.59
C PHE A 70 16.78 22.83 1.92
N LEU A 71 17.43 22.09 1.03
CA LEU A 71 16.94 20.80 0.56
C LEU A 71 17.58 19.72 1.43
N VAL A 72 16.76 18.96 2.16
CA VAL A 72 17.24 17.91 3.08
C VAL A 72 16.86 16.56 2.52
N ALA A 73 17.84 15.66 2.37
CA ALA A 73 17.59 14.35 1.79
C ALA A 73 18.49 13.26 2.38
N THR A 74 18.03 12.02 2.30
CA THR A 74 18.85 10.83 2.61
C THR A 74 19.66 10.40 1.38
N PRO A 75 20.83 9.76 1.57
CA PRO A 75 21.68 9.33 0.47
C PRO A 75 21.18 8.00 -0.12
N ASP A 76 19.94 7.97 -0.63
CA ASP A 76 19.38 6.83 -1.34
C ASP A 76 18.92 7.24 -2.75
N VAL A 77 18.88 6.28 -3.68
CA VAL A 77 18.66 6.54 -5.11
C VAL A 77 17.36 7.30 -5.38
N LEU A 78 16.29 6.98 -4.64
CA LEU A 78 14.99 7.63 -4.80
C LEU A 78 15.02 9.07 -4.28
N ALA A 79 15.62 9.30 -3.11
CA ALA A 79 15.80 10.64 -2.57
C ALA A 79 16.67 11.53 -3.48
N VAL A 80 17.74 10.98 -4.06
CA VAL A 80 18.59 11.70 -5.03
C VAL A 80 17.78 12.11 -6.28
N TYR A 81 16.91 11.22 -6.78
CA TYR A 81 16.02 11.55 -7.89
C TYR A 81 15.03 12.67 -7.55
N GLN A 82 14.45 12.64 -6.33
CA GLN A 82 13.53 13.69 -5.86
C GLN A 82 14.22 15.05 -5.66
N ILE A 83 15.48 15.06 -5.23
CA ILE A 83 16.28 16.30 -5.12
C ILE A 83 16.45 16.92 -6.50
N LYS A 84 16.79 16.12 -7.52
CA LYS A 84 16.93 16.60 -8.90
C LYS A 84 15.66 17.29 -9.37
N TRP A 85 14.51 16.65 -9.19
CA TRP A 85 13.21 17.26 -9.52
C TRP A 85 12.95 18.56 -8.73
N SER A 86 13.28 18.58 -7.44
CA SER A 86 13.09 19.78 -6.60
C SER A 86 13.97 20.95 -7.04
N LEU A 87 15.20 20.68 -7.46
CA LEU A 87 16.12 21.67 -8.02
C LEU A 87 15.59 22.21 -9.35
N ASP A 88 15.10 21.33 -10.23
CA ASP A 88 14.52 21.71 -11.52
C ASP A 88 13.29 22.62 -11.32
N VAL A 89 12.44 22.33 -10.33
CA VAL A 89 11.29 23.16 -9.96
C VAL A 89 11.74 24.54 -9.43
N LEU A 90 12.71 24.59 -8.52
CA LEU A 90 13.25 25.84 -7.99
C LEU A 90 13.90 26.70 -9.09
N GLN A 91 14.64 26.07 -10.01
CA GLN A 91 15.23 26.71 -11.18
C GLN A 91 14.15 27.27 -12.09
N SER A 92 13.12 26.48 -12.37
CA SER A 92 11.98 26.87 -13.21
C SER A 92 11.19 28.02 -12.57
N LEU A 93 11.09 28.05 -11.24
CA LEU A 93 10.51 29.16 -10.47
C LEU A 93 11.46 30.37 -10.35
N HIS A 94 12.62 30.33 -11.02
CA HIS A 94 13.63 31.39 -11.06
C HIS A 94 14.16 31.77 -9.67
N PHE A 95 14.23 30.80 -8.74
CA PHE A 95 14.92 31.02 -7.47
C PHE A 95 16.43 31.11 -7.68
N PRO A 96 17.13 32.07 -7.05
CA PRO A 96 18.57 32.20 -7.22
C PRO A 96 19.34 30.97 -6.73
N ALA A 97 20.27 30.46 -7.55
CA ALA A 97 21.14 29.32 -7.18
C ALA A 97 21.86 29.52 -5.84
N LYS A 98 22.35 30.74 -5.60
CA LYS A 98 23.01 31.14 -4.34
C LYS A 98 22.12 31.00 -3.10
N MET A 99 20.81 30.82 -3.24
CA MET A 99 19.85 30.64 -2.14
C MET A 99 19.71 29.19 -1.69
N VAL A 100 20.01 28.22 -2.56
CA VAL A 100 19.69 26.81 -2.33
C VAL A 100 20.91 26.10 -1.76
N ARG A 101 20.72 25.34 -0.67
CA ARG A 101 21.76 24.54 -0.01
C ARG A 101 21.26 23.13 0.23
N LEU A 102 22.06 22.14 -0.17
CA LEU A 102 21.75 20.73 0.00
C LEU A 102 22.35 20.19 1.31
N ILE A 103 21.52 19.54 2.12
CA ILE A 103 21.93 18.83 3.33
C ILE A 103 21.67 17.34 3.13
N LEU A 104 22.72 16.53 3.21
CA LEU A 104 22.59 15.07 3.22
C LEU A 104 22.42 14.57 4.65
N ASN A 105 21.19 14.25 5.01
CA ASN A 105 20.85 13.66 6.29
C ASN A 105 21.11 12.15 6.27
N ARG A 106 21.54 11.57 7.39
CA ARG A 106 21.92 10.16 7.50
C ARG A 106 22.97 9.73 6.47
N SER A 107 23.98 10.59 6.23
CA SER A 107 25.00 10.40 5.19
C SER A 107 25.84 9.11 5.29
N GLU A 108 25.82 8.44 6.45
CA GLU A 108 26.57 7.21 6.74
C GLU A 108 25.64 6.00 7.02
N SER A 109 24.40 6.02 6.54
CA SER A 109 23.49 4.87 6.71
C SER A 109 23.98 3.63 5.94
N ARG A 110 23.91 2.44 6.57
CA ARG A 110 24.24 1.16 5.91
C ARG A 110 23.35 0.96 4.68
N GLY A 111 23.99 0.77 3.51
CA GLY A 111 23.29 0.60 2.23
C GLY A 111 22.94 1.89 1.49
N GLY A 112 23.34 3.06 2.01
CA GLY A 112 23.23 4.34 1.32
C GLY A 112 24.30 4.53 0.23
N VAL A 113 23.99 5.35 -0.75
CA VAL A 113 24.88 5.83 -1.81
C VAL A 113 25.97 6.72 -1.19
N ALA A 114 27.22 6.64 -1.67
CA ALA A 114 28.28 7.49 -1.13
C ALA A 114 27.99 8.97 -1.45
N TRP A 115 28.26 9.89 -0.52
CA TRP A 115 27.93 11.31 -0.72
C TRP A 115 28.63 11.92 -1.96
N GLN A 116 29.81 11.41 -2.34
CA GLN A 116 30.51 11.80 -3.55
C GLN A 116 29.75 11.40 -4.82
N GLU A 117 29.12 10.22 -4.82
CA GLU A 117 28.29 9.73 -5.94
C GLU A 117 27.00 10.55 -6.03
N VAL A 118 26.40 10.91 -4.89
CA VAL A 118 25.26 11.84 -4.85
C VAL A 118 25.66 13.20 -5.44
N GLN A 119 26.81 13.75 -5.04
CA GLN A 119 27.29 15.02 -5.58
C GLN A 119 27.55 14.95 -7.10
N ALA A 120 28.16 13.86 -7.58
CA ALA A 120 28.40 13.67 -9.01
C ALA A 120 27.09 13.58 -9.81
N ALA A 121 26.09 12.86 -9.28
CA ALA A 121 24.78 12.76 -9.92
C ALA A 121 24.05 14.10 -10.02
N LEU A 122 24.19 14.96 -9.00
CA LEU A 122 23.54 16.27 -8.95
C LEU A 122 24.27 17.34 -9.76
N LYS A 123 25.61 17.31 -9.82
CA LYS A 123 26.40 18.21 -10.69
C LYS A 123 26.04 18.07 -12.17
N ASN A 124 25.67 16.87 -12.62
CA ASN A 124 25.23 16.62 -13.98
C ASN A 124 23.78 17.06 -14.26
N ALA A 125 23.04 17.46 -13.22
CA ALA A 125 21.60 17.68 -13.27
C ALA A 125 21.19 19.15 -13.21
N SER A 126 21.85 19.97 -12.39
CA SER A 126 21.53 21.39 -12.25
C SER A 126 22.72 22.20 -11.74
N ASP A 127 22.91 23.40 -12.28
CA ASP A 127 23.90 24.37 -11.81
C ASP A 127 23.64 24.85 -10.38
N LEU A 128 22.42 24.65 -9.84
CA LEU A 128 22.05 24.98 -8.46
C LEU A 128 22.66 24.02 -7.41
N ALA A 129 23.18 22.86 -7.81
CA ALA A 129 23.62 21.80 -6.89
C ALA A 129 25.12 21.48 -7.01
N SER A 130 25.93 22.52 -7.20
CA SER A 130 27.38 22.37 -7.34
C SER A 130 28.05 21.76 -6.09
N GLU A 131 27.54 22.02 -4.88
CA GLU A 131 28.14 21.56 -3.62
C GLU A 131 27.11 21.15 -2.55
N ILE A 132 27.39 20.04 -1.86
CA ILE A 132 26.66 19.63 -0.65
C ILE A 132 27.12 20.54 0.49
N PHE A 133 26.19 21.28 1.09
CA PHE A 133 26.47 22.25 2.13
C PHE A 133 26.84 21.58 3.47
N SER A 134 26.13 20.51 3.83
CA SER A 134 26.40 19.75 5.06
C SER A 134 25.99 18.30 4.92
N HIS A 135 26.65 17.43 5.68
CA HIS A 135 26.31 16.01 5.80
C HIS A 135 26.15 15.67 7.29
N ILE A 136 24.99 15.14 7.64
CA ILE A 136 24.64 14.77 9.01
C ILE A 136 24.71 13.25 9.13
N PRO A 137 25.59 12.70 9.98
CA PRO A 137 25.72 11.25 10.13
C PRO A 137 24.49 10.63 10.79
N SER A 138 24.28 9.34 10.58
CA SER A 138 23.16 8.61 11.16
C SER A 138 23.51 8.07 12.54
N ASP A 139 22.89 8.60 13.60
CA ASP A 139 22.95 8.05 14.96
C ASP A 139 21.54 7.93 15.57
N GLY A 140 20.85 6.85 15.21
CA GLY A 140 19.45 6.64 15.63
C GLY A 140 19.28 6.44 17.13
N LYS A 141 20.34 5.99 17.84
CA LYS A 141 20.29 5.74 19.28
C LYS A 141 20.32 7.06 20.05
N VAL A 142 21.30 7.91 19.75
CA VAL A 142 21.45 9.22 20.41
C VAL A 142 20.25 10.11 20.11
N VAL A 143 19.82 10.18 18.84
CA VAL A 143 18.64 10.98 18.45
C VAL A 143 17.36 10.46 19.09
N GLY A 144 17.17 9.14 19.15
CA GLY A 144 16.00 8.53 19.78
C GLY A 144 15.94 8.80 21.29
N MET A 145 17.07 8.73 21.99
CA MET A 145 17.16 9.04 23.42
C MET A 145 16.81 10.50 23.71
N ALA A 146 17.39 11.43 22.95
CA ALA A 146 17.13 12.87 23.09
C ALA A 146 15.65 13.22 22.83
N LEU A 147 15.04 12.61 21.81
CA LEU A 147 13.60 12.77 21.50
C LEU A 147 12.71 12.29 22.64
N ASN A 148 13.00 11.11 23.21
CA ASN A 148 12.21 10.56 24.32
C ASN A 148 12.29 11.41 25.58
N GLN A 149 13.38 12.15 25.77
CA GLN A 149 13.58 13.06 26.89
C GLN A 149 13.07 14.49 26.60
N GLY A 150 12.67 14.77 25.36
CA GLY A 150 12.25 16.11 24.94
C GLY A 150 13.38 17.15 24.96
N VAL A 151 14.64 16.73 24.84
CA VAL A 151 15.81 17.60 24.87
C VAL A 151 16.48 17.60 23.48
N PRO A 152 16.94 18.74 22.94
CA PRO A 152 17.69 18.75 21.68
C PRO A 152 18.96 17.88 21.75
N CYS A 153 19.18 17.05 20.74
CA CYS A 153 20.31 16.12 20.66
C CYS A 153 21.68 16.80 20.87
N VAL A 154 21.86 18.03 20.36
CA VAL A 154 23.08 18.83 20.52
C VAL A 154 23.33 19.31 21.96
N VAL A 155 22.28 19.41 22.77
CA VAL A 155 22.35 19.78 24.20
C VAL A 155 22.58 18.54 25.04
N ASP A 156 21.83 17.48 24.78
CA ASP A 156 21.89 16.22 25.54
C ASP A 156 23.23 15.48 25.31
N ASN A 157 23.70 15.45 24.06
CA ASN A 157 24.89 14.70 23.65
C ASN A 157 25.84 15.54 22.78
N PRO A 158 26.51 16.57 23.34
CA PRO A 158 27.26 17.58 22.56
C PRO A 158 28.52 17.05 21.87
N LYS A 159 29.07 15.91 22.32
CA LYS A 159 30.33 15.32 21.81
C LYS A 159 30.13 14.21 20.79
N THR A 160 28.90 14.00 20.33
CA THR A 160 28.60 12.96 19.34
C THR A 160 28.88 13.49 17.93
N LYS A 161 29.19 12.59 17.00
CA LYS A 161 29.44 12.95 15.59
C LYS A 161 28.29 13.75 14.97
N ILE A 162 27.05 13.43 15.35
CA ILE A 162 25.88 14.15 14.88
C ILE A 162 25.84 15.59 15.42
N SER A 163 26.17 15.79 16.70
CA SER A 163 26.24 17.12 17.31
C SER A 163 27.39 17.95 16.74
N GLU A 164 28.55 17.34 16.53
CA GLU A 164 29.69 17.98 15.85
C GLU A 164 29.33 18.45 14.43
N ALA A 165 28.61 17.62 13.66
CA ALA A 165 28.13 17.98 12.33
C ALA A 165 27.15 19.17 12.36
N PHE A 166 26.24 19.21 13.34
CA PHE A 166 25.36 20.37 13.54
C PHE A 166 26.13 21.63 13.94
N PHE A 167 27.11 21.55 14.86
CA PHE A 167 27.92 22.71 15.24
C PHE A 167 28.74 23.25 14.06
N LYS A 168 29.30 22.37 13.24
CA LYS A 168 29.99 22.75 12.01
C LYS A 168 29.06 23.46 11.02
N MET A 169 27.87 22.91 10.82
CA MET A 169 26.85 23.53 9.95
C MET A 169 26.43 24.91 10.48
N VAL A 170 26.28 25.08 11.79
CA VAL A 170 25.95 26.37 12.41
C VAL A 170 27.08 27.37 12.22
N HIS A 171 28.34 26.96 12.36
CA HIS A 171 29.49 27.82 12.09
C HIS A 171 29.50 28.33 10.64
N ASP A 172 29.18 27.46 9.68
CA ASP A 172 29.05 27.87 8.28
C ASP A 172 27.83 28.77 8.06
N LEU A 173 26.74 28.56 8.81
CA LEU A 173 25.53 29.39 8.78
C LEU A 173 25.70 30.81 9.34
N GLN A 174 26.74 31.06 10.12
CA GLN A 174 27.05 32.40 10.65
C GLN A 174 27.69 33.33 9.61
N LYS A 175 28.11 32.81 8.46
CA LYS A 175 28.73 33.60 7.39
C LYS A 175 27.66 34.40 6.66
N GLU A 176 27.69 35.74 6.75
CA GLU A 176 26.67 36.62 6.13
C GLU A 176 26.52 36.43 4.61
N THR A 177 27.56 35.93 3.93
CA THR A 177 27.62 35.75 2.47
C THR A 177 26.68 34.68 1.92
N ILE A 178 26.07 33.86 2.77
CA ILE A 178 25.19 32.76 2.33
C ILE A 178 23.72 33.18 2.21
N TYR A 179 23.31 34.30 2.83
CA TYR A 179 21.92 34.75 2.84
C TYR A 179 21.68 35.79 1.75
N ILE A 180 20.49 35.75 1.14
CA ILE A 180 20.05 36.74 0.17
C ILE A 180 18.91 37.53 0.78
N ARG A 181 18.94 38.86 0.64
CA ARG A 181 17.85 39.69 1.15
C ARG A 181 16.56 39.41 0.38
N SER A 182 15.45 39.24 1.09
CA SER A 182 14.14 38.97 0.49
C SER A 182 13.72 40.02 -0.54
N ALA A 183 14.13 41.28 -0.36
CA ALA A 183 13.92 42.35 -1.35
C ALA A 183 14.68 42.12 -2.66
N GLU A 184 15.90 41.56 -2.61
CA GLU A 184 16.68 41.19 -3.80
C GLU A 184 16.06 39.97 -4.49
N VAL A 185 15.56 38.98 -3.72
CA VAL A 185 14.82 37.83 -4.27
C VAL A 185 13.57 38.29 -5.03
N ALA A 186 12.80 39.22 -4.46
CA ALA A 186 11.62 39.77 -5.11
C ALA A 186 11.95 40.57 -6.38
N GLN A 187 13.05 41.33 -6.39
CA GLN A 187 13.52 42.07 -7.56
C GLN A 187 14.04 41.15 -8.68
N MET A 188 14.84 40.14 -8.34
CA MET A 188 15.32 39.13 -9.29
C MET A 188 14.17 38.35 -9.92
N ARG A 189 13.06 38.20 -9.21
CA ARG A 189 11.85 37.53 -9.71
C ARG A 189 10.87 38.42 -10.47
N THR A 190 11.02 39.76 -10.42
CA THR A 190 10.10 40.70 -11.11
C THR A 190 10.62 41.18 -12.46
N LEU A 191 11.90 40.96 -12.79
CA LEU A 191 12.54 41.41 -14.03
C LEU A 191 12.19 40.57 -15.28
N ASP A 192 11.69 39.35 -15.11
CA ASP A 192 11.15 38.54 -16.19
C ASP A 192 9.62 38.44 -16.03
N ASN A 193 8.86 38.67 -17.11
CA ASN A 193 7.40 38.64 -17.15
C ASN A 193 6.82 37.40 -16.44
N MET A 194 6.47 37.52 -15.16
CA MET A 194 5.88 36.42 -14.41
C MET A 194 4.46 36.15 -14.91
N GLN A 195 4.25 34.95 -15.44
CA GLN A 195 2.93 34.33 -15.42
C GLN A 195 2.54 34.09 -13.95
N LYS A 196 1.28 34.37 -13.59
CA LYS A 196 0.77 34.12 -12.23
C LYS A 196 1.08 32.67 -11.81
N PRO A 197 1.34 32.35 -10.53
CA PRO A 197 1.71 31.01 -10.08
C PRO A 197 0.81 29.89 -10.65
N GLY A 198 -0.50 30.12 -10.76
CA GLY A 198 -1.43 29.18 -11.42
C GLY A 198 -1.11 28.91 -12.90
N GLN A 199 -0.67 29.92 -13.66
CA GLN A 199 -0.23 29.78 -15.05
C GLN A 199 1.18 29.21 -15.19
N PHE A 200 2.07 29.44 -14.21
CA PHE A 200 3.37 28.79 -14.14
C PHE A 200 3.20 27.26 -14.02
N TRP A 201 2.29 26.86 -13.15
CA TRP A 201 1.84 25.49 -12.97
C TRP A 201 1.17 24.92 -14.24
N GLU A 202 0.34 25.66 -14.96
CA GLU A 202 -0.21 25.22 -16.25
C GLU A 202 0.88 25.05 -17.35
N LYS A 203 1.87 25.95 -17.42
CA LYS A 203 2.92 25.93 -18.45
C LYS A 203 3.98 24.84 -18.25
N PHE A 204 4.24 24.45 -17.00
CA PHE A 204 5.13 23.33 -16.66
C PHE A 204 4.38 22.01 -16.44
N GLY A 205 3.05 21.97 -16.62
CA GLY A 205 2.23 20.77 -16.43
C GLY A 205 2.22 20.29 -14.97
N ILE A 206 2.04 21.22 -14.02
CA ILE A 206 1.99 21.00 -12.57
C ILE A 206 0.92 21.91 -11.94
N SER A 207 -0.26 22.09 -12.56
CA SER A 207 -1.48 22.27 -11.75
C SER A 207 -1.87 20.86 -11.32
N GLN A 208 -1.40 20.42 -10.14
CA GLN A 208 -1.57 19.04 -9.65
C GLN A 208 -1.34 17.99 -10.75
N GLN A 209 -0.12 17.95 -11.28
CA GLN A 209 0.33 16.93 -12.23
C GLN A 209 1.65 16.32 -11.75
N VAL A 210 1.68 14.99 -11.64
CA VAL A 210 2.77 14.17 -11.08
C VAL A 210 3.60 13.70 -12.26
N VAL A 211 4.88 14.05 -12.26
CA VAL A 211 5.85 13.63 -13.28
C VAL A 211 6.08 12.12 -13.19
N GLN A 212 5.81 11.41 -14.29
CA GLN A 212 6.28 10.06 -14.57
C GLN A 212 7.80 10.06 -14.79
N GLY A 213 8.50 9.15 -14.12
CA GLY A 213 9.92 8.89 -14.35
C GLY A 213 10.15 8.13 -15.66
N SER A 214 11.05 8.66 -16.48
CA SER A 214 11.62 8.02 -17.67
C SER A 214 12.64 6.94 -17.28
N GLY A 215 12.47 5.73 -17.80
CA GLY A 215 13.46 4.67 -17.64
C GLY A 215 13.09 3.37 -18.36
N GLN A 216 12.95 3.40 -19.69
CA GLN A 216 13.38 2.33 -20.60
C GLN A 216 13.15 2.77 -22.07
N ALA A 217 14.10 2.39 -22.93
CA ALA A 217 14.17 2.77 -24.33
C ALA A 217 12.89 2.40 -25.12
N PRO A 218 12.43 3.23 -26.08
CA PRO A 218 11.31 2.84 -26.91
C PRO A 218 11.73 1.75 -27.88
N ILE A 219 11.13 0.57 -27.72
CA ILE A 219 10.99 -0.44 -28.76
C ILE A 219 9.84 0.02 -29.66
N ILE A 220 10.19 0.26 -30.93
CA ILE A 220 9.40 0.43 -32.17
C ILE A 220 7.88 0.21 -32.03
N PHE A 221 7.04 1.23 -32.26
CA PHE A 221 5.64 1.08 -32.71
C PHE A 221 5.13 2.36 -33.43
N GLU A 222 5.45 2.54 -34.72
CA GLU A 222 4.78 3.55 -35.57
C GLU A 222 3.45 3.04 -36.15
N GLU A 223 3.17 1.73 -36.13
CA GLU A 223 1.92 1.14 -36.69
C GLU A 223 0.69 1.24 -35.76
N ASP A 224 0.86 1.37 -34.44
CA ASP A 224 -0.26 1.36 -33.46
C ASP A 224 -1.08 2.67 -33.44
N ASP A 225 -0.51 3.81 -33.85
CA ASP A 225 -1.18 5.11 -33.78
C ASP A 225 -2.32 5.25 -34.81
N GLU A 226 -2.23 4.60 -35.98
CA GLU A 226 -3.30 4.62 -36.99
C GLU A 226 -4.53 3.81 -36.55
N VAL A 227 -4.33 2.67 -35.90
CA VAL A 227 -5.42 1.81 -35.43
C VAL A 227 -6.14 2.47 -34.26
N VAL A 228 -5.40 3.08 -33.33
CA VAL A 228 -5.98 3.83 -32.21
C VAL A 228 -6.77 5.06 -32.71
N ALA A 229 -6.24 5.79 -33.70
CA ALA A 229 -6.95 6.91 -34.32
C ALA A 229 -8.24 6.45 -35.03
N LEU A 230 -8.20 5.32 -35.73
CA LEU A 230 -9.37 4.73 -36.39
C LEU A 230 -10.43 4.32 -35.37
N LYS A 231 -10.04 3.62 -34.30
CA LYS A 231 -10.93 3.24 -33.20
C LYS A 231 -11.63 4.47 -32.61
N LYS A 232 -10.86 5.52 -32.30
CA LYS A 232 -11.41 6.78 -31.76
C LYS A 232 -12.48 7.38 -32.68
N LYS A 233 -12.18 7.49 -33.99
CA LYS A 233 -13.12 8.06 -34.97
C LYS A 233 -14.40 7.24 -35.12
N ILE A 234 -14.28 5.91 -35.15
CA ILE A 234 -15.45 5.01 -35.23
C ILE A 234 -16.27 5.06 -33.95
N HIS A 235 -15.60 5.12 -32.80
CA HIS A 235 -16.24 5.24 -31.50
C HIS A 235 -17.06 6.55 -31.39
N GLU A 236 -16.50 7.69 -31.80
CA GLU A 236 -17.20 8.98 -31.86
C GLU A 236 -18.45 8.90 -32.76
N LYS A 237 -18.35 8.28 -33.94
CA LYS A 237 -19.49 8.08 -34.84
C LYS A 237 -20.55 7.14 -34.26
N LEU A 238 -20.13 6.11 -33.51
CA LEU A 238 -21.02 5.16 -32.87
C LEU A 238 -21.84 5.83 -31.78
N ILE A 239 -21.21 6.65 -30.92
CA ILE A 239 -21.88 7.41 -29.86
C ILE A 239 -23.03 8.25 -30.44
N VAL A 240 -22.72 9.01 -31.50
CA VAL A 240 -23.70 9.88 -32.18
C VAL A 240 -24.83 9.06 -32.81
N ARG A 241 -24.50 7.96 -33.50
CA ARG A 241 -25.49 7.20 -34.29
C ARG A 241 -26.40 6.31 -33.44
N MET A 242 -25.92 5.89 -32.27
CA MET A 242 -26.70 5.09 -31.32
C MET A 242 -27.38 5.90 -30.23
N HIS A 243 -27.15 7.23 -30.16
CA HIS A 243 -27.59 8.06 -29.04
C HIS A 243 -27.19 7.43 -27.70
N LEU A 244 -25.94 6.99 -27.57
CA LEU A 244 -25.49 6.28 -26.35
C LEU A 244 -25.64 7.13 -25.09
N GLU A 245 -25.65 8.46 -25.24
CA GLU A 245 -25.90 9.44 -24.19
C GLU A 245 -27.32 9.32 -23.59
N ASP A 246 -28.30 8.82 -24.35
CA ASP A 246 -29.69 8.63 -23.94
C ASP A 246 -29.96 7.23 -23.34
N ILE A 247 -28.98 6.32 -23.43
CA ILE A 247 -29.10 4.96 -22.89
C ILE A 247 -28.85 5.01 -21.39
N LYS A 248 -29.92 4.83 -20.62
CA LYS A 248 -29.81 4.74 -19.16
C LYS A 248 -28.94 3.56 -18.72
N PRO A 249 -28.08 3.69 -17.69
CA PRO A 249 -27.22 2.62 -17.19
C PRO A 249 -27.98 1.33 -16.83
N GLU A 250 -29.26 1.44 -16.44
CA GLU A 250 -30.10 0.28 -16.10
C GLU A 250 -30.42 -0.60 -17.32
N ALA A 251 -30.46 -0.04 -18.54
CA ALA A 251 -30.75 -0.80 -19.77
C ALA A 251 -29.59 -1.74 -20.17
N LEU A 252 -28.35 -1.42 -19.76
CA LEU A 252 -27.17 -2.28 -19.94
C LEU A 252 -27.07 -3.38 -18.88
N SER A 253 -27.89 -3.31 -17.82
CA SER A 253 -27.91 -4.30 -16.74
C SER A 253 -28.85 -5.48 -17.01
N ASP A 254 -29.82 -5.34 -17.93
CA ASP A 254 -30.70 -6.43 -18.39
C ASP A 254 -29.98 -7.28 -19.48
N PRO A 255 -29.73 -8.59 -19.23
CA PRO A 255 -29.00 -9.45 -20.17
C PRO A 255 -29.61 -9.52 -21.58
N LYS A 256 -30.94 -9.41 -21.71
CA LYS A 256 -31.61 -9.48 -23.02
C LYS A 256 -31.45 -8.17 -23.79
N GLN A 257 -31.60 -7.03 -23.12
CA GLN A 257 -31.44 -5.71 -23.73
C GLN A 257 -29.98 -5.44 -24.06
N ALA A 258 -29.04 -5.75 -23.15
CA ALA A 258 -27.61 -5.63 -23.39
C ALA A 258 -27.16 -6.42 -24.64
N LYS A 259 -27.66 -7.66 -24.81
CA LYS A 259 -27.37 -8.48 -26.00
C LYS A 259 -27.92 -7.87 -27.29
N GLN A 260 -29.13 -7.29 -27.25
CA GLN A 260 -29.75 -6.63 -28.40
C GLN A 260 -29.00 -5.35 -28.80
N ILE A 261 -28.60 -4.53 -27.81
CA ILE A 261 -27.82 -3.31 -28.01
C ILE A 261 -26.43 -3.66 -28.56
N LYS A 262 -25.78 -4.68 -28.01
CA LYS A 262 -24.47 -5.18 -28.48
C LYS A 262 -24.53 -5.64 -29.95
N SER A 263 -25.53 -6.43 -30.32
CA SER A 263 -25.70 -6.90 -31.71
C SER A 263 -26.02 -5.75 -32.69
N ASN A 264 -26.77 -4.73 -32.25
CA ASN A 264 -27.02 -3.55 -33.07
C ASN A 264 -25.75 -2.71 -33.26
N ALA A 265 -24.94 -2.55 -32.22
CA ALA A 265 -23.65 -1.86 -32.29
C ALA A 265 -22.67 -2.57 -33.25
N GLU A 266 -22.57 -3.90 -33.17
CA GLU A 266 -21.74 -4.72 -34.07
C GLU A 266 -22.07 -4.48 -35.55
N LYS A 267 -23.37 -4.43 -35.89
CA LYS A 267 -23.84 -4.14 -37.26
C LYS A 267 -23.46 -2.72 -37.71
N ILE A 268 -23.65 -1.73 -36.83
CA ILE A 268 -23.32 -0.33 -37.14
C ILE A 268 -21.80 -0.17 -37.35
N ILE A 269 -20.99 -0.74 -36.46
CA ILE A 269 -19.52 -0.66 -36.54
C ILE A 269 -19.00 -1.40 -37.78
N SER A 270 -19.59 -2.55 -38.11
CA SER A 270 -19.23 -3.29 -39.33
C SER A 270 -19.46 -2.45 -40.58
N ASN A 271 -20.59 -1.74 -40.66
CA ASN A 271 -20.89 -0.82 -41.76
C ASN A 271 -19.96 0.41 -41.76
N LEU A 272 -19.68 1.01 -40.60
CA LEU A 272 -18.77 2.16 -40.48
C LEU A 272 -17.32 1.80 -40.88
N LEU A 273 -16.86 0.60 -40.52
CA LEU A 273 -15.56 0.08 -40.96
C LEU A 273 -15.51 -0.13 -42.47
N MET A 274 -16.60 -0.58 -43.09
CA MET A 274 -16.71 -0.70 -44.55
C MET A 274 -16.71 0.66 -45.26
N GLU A 275 -17.33 1.69 -44.66
CA GLU A 275 -17.39 3.06 -45.19
C GLU A 275 -16.07 3.83 -45.04
N GLU A 276 -15.34 3.67 -43.93
CA GLU A 276 -14.12 4.44 -43.62
C GLU A 276 -12.85 3.91 -44.31
N LYS A 277 -12.70 2.60 -44.54
CA LYS A 277 -11.56 2.02 -45.28
C LYS A 277 -11.98 0.78 -46.09
N GLY A 278 -12.32 0.96 -47.37
CA GLY A 278 -12.51 -0.12 -48.34
C GLY A 278 -11.26 -0.91 -48.76
N GLY A 279 -10.12 -0.85 -48.03
CA GLY A 279 -8.88 -1.46 -48.51
C GLY A 279 -7.66 -1.61 -47.59
N MET A 280 -7.70 -1.34 -46.27
CA MET A 280 -6.49 -1.47 -45.41
C MET A 280 -6.57 -2.53 -44.30
N ILE A 281 -7.73 -3.13 -44.03
CA ILE A 281 -7.79 -4.30 -43.14
C ILE A 281 -7.88 -5.53 -44.03
N SER A 282 -6.75 -6.21 -44.17
CA SER A 282 -6.50 -7.28 -45.16
C SER A 282 -7.23 -8.58 -44.84
N SER A 283 -7.53 -8.85 -43.58
CA SER A 283 -8.18 -10.11 -43.17
C SER A 283 -9.58 -9.92 -42.57
N HIS A 284 -10.45 -10.91 -42.79
CA HIS A 284 -11.76 -10.98 -42.14
C HIS A 284 -11.62 -11.11 -40.61
N GLU A 285 -10.59 -11.82 -40.15
CA GLU A 285 -10.30 -12.03 -38.73
C GLU A 285 -9.94 -10.73 -37.99
N GLU A 286 -9.09 -9.87 -38.59
CA GLU A 286 -8.77 -8.55 -38.00
C GLU A 286 -10.00 -7.65 -37.91
N ARG A 287 -10.92 -7.72 -38.88
CA ARG A 287 -12.18 -6.95 -38.83
C ARG A 287 -13.07 -7.42 -37.69
N VAL A 288 -13.26 -8.73 -37.55
CA VAL A 288 -14.07 -9.31 -36.46
C VAL A 288 -13.46 -8.95 -35.11
N ARG A 289 -12.13 -9.00 -34.98
CA ARG A 289 -11.41 -8.57 -33.78
C ARG A 289 -11.63 -7.08 -33.48
N LEU A 290 -11.45 -6.19 -34.46
CA LEU A 290 -11.65 -4.74 -34.28
C LEU A 290 -13.08 -4.38 -33.93
N VAL A 291 -14.08 -5.03 -34.57
CA VAL A 291 -15.49 -4.84 -34.20
C VAL A 291 -15.71 -5.22 -32.73
N THR A 292 -15.22 -6.39 -32.32
CA THR A 292 -15.37 -6.86 -30.93
C THR A 292 -14.71 -5.90 -29.93
N GLU A 293 -13.50 -5.42 -30.23
CA GLU A 293 -12.78 -4.46 -29.40
C GLU A 293 -13.54 -3.13 -29.28
N ILE A 294 -14.02 -2.54 -30.39
CA ILE A 294 -14.78 -1.28 -30.39
C ILE A 294 -16.13 -1.41 -29.67
N VAL A 295 -16.81 -2.55 -29.82
CA VAL A 295 -18.07 -2.84 -29.12
C VAL A 295 -17.85 -2.95 -27.61
N ASN A 296 -16.84 -3.71 -27.18
CA ASN A 296 -16.50 -3.84 -25.76
C ASN A 296 -16.05 -2.50 -25.19
N GLU A 297 -15.35 -1.68 -25.98
CA GLU A 297 -14.95 -0.32 -25.63
C GLU A 297 -16.16 0.64 -25.47
N ALA A 298 -17.20 0.50 -26.29
CA ALA A 298 -18.39 1.35 -26.26
C ALA A 298 -19.46 0.90 -25.25
N LEU A 299 -19.64 -0.40 -25.07
CA LEU A 299 -20.77 -0.98 -24.34
C LEU A 299 -20.35 -1.91 -23.19
N GLY A 300 -19.11 -2.42 -23.21
CA GLY A 300 -18.53 -3.32 -22.20
C GLY A 300 -17.51 -2.64 -21.28
N LEU A 301 -16.60 -3.42 -20.70
CA LEU A 301 -15.56 -2.90 -19.78
C LEU A 301 -14.26 -2.52 -20.51
N GLY A 302 -14.32 -2.37 -21.84
CA GLY A 302 -13.18 -2.05 -22.68
C GLY A 302 -12.03 -3.06 -22.53
N PRO A 303 -10.78 -2.61 -22.37
CA PRO A 303 -9.62 -3.50 -22.30
C PRO A 303 -9.61 -4.41 -21.06
N LEU A 304 -10.43 -4.13 -20.04
CA LEU A 304 -10.48 -4.93 -18.81
C LEU A 304 -11.20 -6.26 -18.99
N GLU A 305 -12.08 -6.37 -19.99
CA GLU A 305 -12.98 -7.52 -20.17
C GLU A 305 -12.18 -8.82 -20.42
N ASP A 306 -11.16 -8.76 -21.28
CA ASP A 306 -10.25 -9.88 -21.56
C ASP A 306 -9.55 -10.37 -20.28
N PHE A 307 -9.05 -9.45 -19.45
CA PHE A 307 -8.33 -9.78 -18.21
C PHE A 307 -9.26 -10.28 -17.09
N LEU A 308 -10.49 -9.79 -17.06
CA LEU A 308 -11.51 -10.27 -16.12
C LEU A 308 -11.91 -11.72 -16.43
N MET A 309 -11.97 -12.10 -17.71
CA MET A 309 -12.25 -13.48 -18.13
C MET A 309 -11.07 -14.44 -17.98
N ASP A 310 -9.83 -13.94 -18.03
CA ASP A 310 -8.62 -14.76 -17.94
C ASP A 310 -8.39 -15.32 -16.53
N SER A 311 -8.52 -16.64 -16.35
CA SER A 311 -8.35 -17.31 -15.05
C SER A 311 -6.92 -17.23 -14.48
N GLU A 312 -5.91 -16.96 -15.30
CA GLU A 312 -4.52 -16.81 -14.84
C GLU A 312 -4.23 -15.43 -14.21
N VAL A 313 -5.08 -14.44 -14.51
CA VAL A 313 -4.96 -13.08 -13.97
C VAL A 313 -5.58 -13.03 -12.58
N THR A 314 -4.80 -12.53 -11.61
CA THR A 314 -5.19 -12.38 -10.20
C THR A 314 -5.48 -10.92 -9.82
N ASP A 315 -4.68 -10.00 -10.35
CA ASP A 315 -4.84 -8.56 -10.12
C ASP A 315 -4.72 -7.82 -11.45
N ILE A 316 -5.52 -6.76 -11.63
CA ILE A 316 -5.50 -5.85 -12.78
C ILE A 316 -5.28 -4.44 -12.25
N MET A 317 -4.27 -3.74 -12.75
CA MET A 317 -3.91 -2.39 -12.32
C MET A 317 -3.76 -1.48 -13.54
N ALA A 318 -4.68 -0.54 -13.71
CA ALA A 318 -4.57 0.52 -14.70
C ALA A 318 -4.14 1.81 -14.02
N ASN A 319 -2.88 2.22 -14.22
CA ASN A 319 -2.31 3.42 -13.62
C ASN A 319 -2.68 4.70 -14.37
N ASN A 320 -3.10 4.56 -15.63
CA ASN A 320 -3.62 5.59 -16.52
C ASN A 320 -4.14 4.90 -17.79
N ARG A 321 -4.61 5.68 -18.78
CA ARG A 321 -5.10 5.13 -20.05
C ARG A 321 -4.07 4.28 -20.83
N LYS A 322 -2.76 4.47 -20.63
CA LYS A 322 -1.69 3.80 -21.41
C LYS A 322 -1.07 2.61 -20.69
N GLU A 323 -1.12 2.57 -19.37
CA GLU A 323 -0.37 1.63 -18.55
C GLU A 323 -1.32 0.69 -17.79
N ILE A 324 -1.50 -0.52 -18.33
CA ILE A 324 -2.29 -1.59 -17.71
C ILE A 324 -1.36 -2.76 -17.37
N TYR A 325 -1.22 -3.04 -16.08
CA TYR A 325 -0.51 -4.18 -15.52
C TYR A 325 -1.47 -5.28 -15.11
N VAL A 326 -1.02 -6.53 -15.19
CA VAL A 326 -1.70 -7.68 -14.61
C VAL A 326 -0.74 -8.52 -13.77
N GLU A 327 -1.24 -9.12 -12.69
CA GLU A 327 -0.51 -10.16 -11.96
C GLU A 327 -0.88 -11.53 -12.52
N LYS A 328 0.10 -12.22 -13.10
CA LYS A 328 0.00 -13.63 -13.53
C LYS A 328 1.04 -14.46 -12.80
N HIS A 329 0.61 -15.57 -12.19
CA HIS A 329 1.49 -16.48 -11.43
C HIS A 329 2.40 -15.76 -10.41
N GLY A 330 1.89 -14.72 -9.74
CA GLY A 330 2.66 -13.94 -8.77
C GLY A 330 3.56 -12.85 -9.36
N LYS A 331 3.69 -12.73 -10.68
CA LYS A 331 4.55 -11.74 -11.34
C LYS A 331 3.71 -10.64 -11.98
N LEU A 332 4.13 -9.39 -11.78
CA LEU A 332 3.54 -8.23 -12.45
C LEU A 332 4.05 -8.14 -13.89
N VAL A 333 3.13 -8.02 -14.83
CA VAL A 333 3.41 -7.93 -16.27
C VAL A 333 2.70 -6.71 -16.85
N LEU A 334 3.44 -5.85 -17.55
CA LEU A 334 2.85 -4.78 -18.34
C LEU A 334 2.21 -5.37 -19.61
N THR A 335 0.95 -5.03 -19.85
CA THR A 335 0.19 -5.52 -21.01
C THR A 335 0.34 -4.59 -22.21
N ASN A 336 -0.04 -5.07 -23.40
CA ASN A 336 -0.13 -4.26 -24.62
C ASN A 336 -1.49 -3.58 -24.81
N LYS A 337 -2.44 -3.75 -23.87
CA LYS A 337 -3.78 -3.16 -23.96
C LYS A 337 -3.78 -1.75 -23.37
N ARG A 338 -4.62 -0.86 -23.92
CA ARG A 338 -4.74 0.56 -23.53
C ARG A 338 -6.20 1.00 -23.60
N PHE A 339 -6.56 2.01 -22.80
CA PHE A 339 -7.81 2.76 -22.98
C PHE A 339 -7.61 3.83 -24.06
N ILE A 340 -8.69 4.16 -24.79
CA ILE A 340 -8.67 5.17 -25.85
C ILE A 340 -8.39 6.56 -25.26
N SER A 341 -9.10 6.90 -24.18
CA SER A 341 -8.97 8.19 -23.50
C SER A 341 -9.31 8.09 -22.01
N ASP A 342 -9.00 9.15 -21.28
CA ASP A 342 -9.30 9.25 -19.84
C ASP A 342 -10.82 9.34 -19.60
N GLU A 343 -11.57 9.97 -20.50
CA GLU A 343 -13.04 10.03 -20.45
C GLU A 343 -13.66 8.64 -20.61
N GLN A 344 -13.10 7.81 -21.50
CA GLN A 344 -13.56 6.44 -21.66
C GLN A 344 -13.30 5.62 -20.39
N MET A 345 -12.09 5.73 -19.84
CA MET A 345 -11.74 5.05 -18.59
C MET A 345 -12.67 5.50 -17.44
N ARG A 346 -12.99 6.80 -17.37
CA ARG A 346 -13.98 7.34 -16.44
C ARG A 346 -15.38 6.75 -16.64
N SER A 347 -15.87 6.69 -17.87
CA SER A 347 -17.16 6.08 -18.19
C SER A 347 -17.23 4.59 -17.80
N ILE A 348 -16.11 3.86 -17.94
CA ILE A 348 -16.01 2.47 -17.49
C ILE A 348 -16.10 2.38 -15.96
N ILE A 349 -15.39 3.26 -15.23
CA ILE A 349 -15.48 3.34 -13.76
C ILE A 349 -16.94 3.59 -13.35
N ASP A 350 -17.59 4.59 -13.94
CA ASP A 350 -18.98 4.94 -13.60
C ASP A 350 -19.94 3.76 -13.85
N ARG A 351 -19.75 3.02 -14.96
CA ARG A 351 -20.53 1.81 -15.28
C ARG A 351 -20.31 0.66 -14.29
N ILE A 352 -19.09 0.49 -13.77
CA ILE A 352 -18.80 -0.53 -12.76
C ILE A 352 -19.42 -0.15 -11.40
N VAL A 353 -19.34 1.13 -11.04
CA VAL A 353 -19.65 1.63 -9.69
C VAL A 353 -21.16 1.90 -9.51
N ALA A 354 -21.87 2.34 -10.56
CA ALA A 354 -23.29 2.70 -10.48
C ALA A 354 -24.22 1.55 -10.04
N PRO A 355 -24.11 0.31 -10.57
CA PRO A 355 -24.95 -0.81 -10.13
C PRO A 355 -24.72 -1.21 -8.66
N LEU A 356 -23.56 -0.85 -8.09
CA LEU A 356 -23.20 -1.14 -6.69
C LEU A 356 -23.79 -0.12 -5.70
N GLY A 357 -24.55 0.87 -6.19
CA GLY A 357 -25.09 1.95 -5.37
C GLY A 357 -24.01 2.88 -4.82
N ARG A 358 -22.84 2.92 -5.47
CA ARG A 358 -21.71 3.78 -5.11
C ARG A 358 -21.63 4.96 -6.08
N ARG A 359 -20.93 6.02 -5.68
CA ARG A 359 -20.71 7.22 -6.50
C ARG A 359 -19.24 7.59 -6.49
N ILE A 360 -18.77 8.10 -7.62
CA ILE A 360 -17.43 8.66 -7.78
C ILE A 360 -17.52 9.93 -8.63
N ASP A 361 -17.22 11.05 -8.01
CA ASP A 361 -17.32 12.39 -8.59
C ASP A 361 -16.29 13.33 -7.92
N GLU A 362 -16.24 14.60 -8.31
CA GLU A 362 -15.26 15.55 -7.78
C GLU A 362 -15.35 15.76 -6.26
N SER A 363 -16.52 15.51 -5.65
CA SER A 363 -16.71 15.59 -4.20
C SER A 363 -16.26 14.33 -3.48
N THR A 364 -16.36 13.17 -4.14
CA THR A 364 -15.92 11.85 -3.65
C THR A 364 -15.08 11.16 -4.74
N PRO A 365 -13.84 11.61 -4.97
CA PRO A 365 -13.03 11.21 -6.14
C PRO A 365 -12.37 9.83 -6.02
N MET A 366 -12.75 9.05 -5.02
CA MET A 366 -12.23 7.71 -4.78
C MET A 366 -13.38 6.78 -4.36
N VAL A 367 -13.28 5.52 -4.75
CA VAL A 367 -14.28 4.51 -4.40
C VAL A 367 -13.62 3.16 -4.18
N ASP A 368 -14.03 2.50 -3.11
CA ASP A 368 -13.79 1.09 -2.85
C ASP A 368 -15.12 0.35 -2.90
N ALA A 369 -15.18 -0.70 -3.71
CA ALA A 369 -16.39 -1.48 -3.87
C ALA A 369 -16.10 -2.96 -4.13
N ARG A 370 -17.16 -3.77 -3.99
CA ARG A 370 -17.13 -5.20 -4.27
C ARG A 370 -18.02 -5.50 -5.47
N LEU A 371 -17.44 -6.15 -6.46
CA LEU A 371 -18.14 -6.61 -7.66
C LEU A 371 -19.02 -7.83 -7.33
N PRO A 372 -20.05 -8.14 -8.15
CA PRO A 372 -20.96 -9.26 -7.92
C PRO A 372 -20.29 -10.64 -7.88
N ASP A 373 -19.16 -10.81 -8.58
CA ASP A 373 -18.32 -12.01 -8.57
C ASP A 373 -17.48 -12.15 -7.29
N GLY A 374 -17.52 -11.13 -6.42
CA GLY A 374 -16.77 -11.05 -5.18
C GLY A 374 -15.45 -10.29 -5.29
N SER A 375 -15.04 -9.90 -6.51
CA SER A 375 -13.80 -9.17 -6.78
C SER A 375 -13.83 -7.80 -6.11
N ARG A 376 -12.67 -7.27 -5.73
CA ARG A 376 -12.57 -5.92 -5.15
C ARG A 376 -12.12 -4.95 -6.22
N ILE A 377 -12.78 -3.81 -6.29
CA ILE A 377 -12.36 -2.70 -7.14
C ILE A 377 -12.07 -1.49 -6.27
N ASN A 378 -10.91 -0.88 -6.51
CA ASN A 378 -10.60 0.48 -6.12
C ASN A 378 -10.51 1.32 -7.39
N ALA A 379 -11.13 2.50 -7.38
CA ALA A 379 -10.96 3.47 -8.44
C ALA A 379 -10.77 4.87 -7.85
N ILE A 380 -9.95 5.67 -8.52
CA ILE A 380 -9.64 7.04 -8.13
C ILE A 380 -9.59 7.89 -9.40
N ILE A 381 -10.18 9.08 -9.33
CA ILE A 381 -10.33 10.00 -10.48
C ILE A 381 -9.64 11.34 -10.21
N PRO A 382 -9.38 12.15 -11.24
CA PRO A 382 -8.94 13.53 -11.06
C PRO A 382 -9.90 14.32 -10.15
N PRO A 383 -9.40 15.26 -9.33
CA PRO A 383 -8.02 15.76 -9.31
C PRO A 383 -7.04 14.96 -8.43
N LEU A 384 -7.45 13.83 -7.82
CA LEU A 384 -6.53 13.07 -6.95
C LEU A 384 -5.58 12.16 -7.74
N SER A 385 -6.05 11.62 -8.86
CA SER A 385 -5.21 10.85 -9.79
C SER A 385 -4.72 11.75 -10.92
N LEU A 386 -3.45 12.13 -10.86
CA LEU A 386 -2.94 13.25 -11.66
C LEU A 386 -2.67 12.88 -13.14
N ASN A 387 -2.55 11.58 -13.41
CA ASN A 387 -2.29 11.03 -14.75
C ASN A 387 -3.56 10.45 -15.40
N GLY A 388 -4.72 10.99 -15.04
CA GLY A 388 -6.03 10.46 -15.42
C GLY A 388 -6.58 9.47 -14.40
N PRO A 389 -7.76 8.86 -14.64
CA PRO A 389 -8.35 7.88 -13.74
C PRO A 389 -7.44 6.67 -13.52
N MET A 390 -7.50 6.07 -12.33
CA MET A 390 -6.81 4.81 -12.01
C MET A 390 -7.80 3.76 -11.51
N ILE A 391 -7.53 2.50 -11.86
CA ILE A 391 -8.36 1.36 -11.48
C ILE A 391 -7.44 0.26 -10.95
N THR A 392 -7.77 -0.30 -9.80
CA THR A 392 -7.18 -1.55 -9.32
C THR A 392 -8.31 -2.56 -9.07
N ILE A 393 -8.30 -3.67 -9.80
CA ILE A 393 -9.21 -4.78 -9.58
C ILE A 393 -8.42 -5.96 -9.05
N ARG A 394 -8.69 -6.35 -7.82
CA ARG A 394 -8.21 -7.60 -7.25
C ARG A 394 -9.28 -8.66 -7.46
N LYS A 395 -9.02 -9.56 -8.40
CA LYS A 395 -10.00 -10.58 -8.78
C LYS A 395 -10.24 -11.52 -7.62
N PHE A 396 -11.49 -11.89 -7.44
CA PHE A 396 -11.84 -12.95 -6.50
C PHE A 396 -11.34 -14.28 -7.08
N GLY A 397 -10.34 -14.87 -6.43
CA GLY A 397 -9.72 -16.11 -6.89
C GLY A 397 -10.77 -17.21 -7.08
N ILE A 398 -10.83 -17.76 -8.30
CA ILE A 398 -11.70 -18.89 -8.64
C ILE A 398 -11.07 -20.22 -8.19
N GLU A 399 -9.74 -20.30 -8.20
CA GLU A 399 -9.01 -21.52 -7.79
C GLU A 399 -9.05 -21.74 -6.27
N ARG A 400 -9.62 -22.87 -5.89
CA ARG A 400 -9.68 -23.37 -4.52
C ARG A 400 -8.47 -24.24 -4.28
N LEU A 401 -7.44 -23.69 -3.63
CA LEU A 401 -6.33 -24.51 -3.16
C LEU A 401 -6.79 -25.36 -1.98
N ASP A 402 -6.55 -26.66 -2.06
CA ASP A 402 -6.72 -27.60 -0.96
C ASP A 402 -5.37 -28.03 -0.37
N ALA A 403 -5.41 -28.88 0.65
CA ALA A 403 -4.19 -29.34 1.29
C ALA A 403 -3.31 -30.18 0.36
N GLN A 404 -3.91 -30.88 -0.59
CA GLN A 404 -3.20 -31.72 -1.56
C GLN A 404 -2.43 -30.84 -2.55
N ASP A 405 -3.00 -29.72 -2.97
CA ASP A 405 -2.31 -28.72 -3.79
C ASP A 405 -1.05 -28.20 -3.09
N LEU A 406 -1.18 -27.82 -1.81
CA LEU A 406 -0.05 -27.31 -1.01
C LEU A 406 1.05 -28.35 -0.80
N LEU A 407 0.68 -29.63 -0.67
CA LEU A 407 1.63 -30.74 -0.51
C LEU A 407 2.32 -31.13 -1.82
N LEU A 408 1.54 -31.38 -2.87
CA LEU A 408 2.04 -32.02 -4.09
C LEU A 408 2.37 -31.03 -5.21
N LYS A 409 1.55 -30.01 -5.41
CA LYS A 409 1.68 -29.09 -6.55
C LYS A 409 2.66 -27.96 -6.24
N TYR A 410 2.54 -27.35 -5.05
CA TYR A 410 3.33 -26.17 -4.69
C TYR A 410 4.49 -26.46 -3.74
N ASN A 411 4.51 -27.64 -3.10
CA ASN A 411 5.50 -28.00 -2.09
C ASN A 411 5.67 -26.88 -1.03
N SER A 412 4.54 -26.36 -0.56
CA SER A 412 4.43 -25.28 0.41
C SER A 412 4.50 -25.78 1.85
N MET A 413 4.27 -27.07 2.06
CA MET A 413 4.42 -27.76 3.35
C MET A 413 4.79 -29.22 3.12
N SER A 414 5.38 -29.87 4.13
CA SER A 414 5.66 -31.31 4.11
C SER A 414 4.49 -32.12 4.70
N LYS A 415 4.48 -33.43 4.43
CA LYS A 415 3.49 -34.37 5.00
C LYS A 415 3.46 -34.35 6.54
N PRO A 416 4.60 -34.37 7.26
CA PRO A 416 4.63 -34.18 8.71
C PRO A 416 3.93 -32.90 9.19
N ILE A 417 4.18 -31.77 8.52
CA ILE A 417 3.54 -30.49 8.87
C ILE A 417 2.03 -30.58 8.65
N TYR A 418 1.59 -31.14 7.52
CA TYR A 418 0.18 -31.35 7.23
C TYR A 418 -0.52 -32.21 8.30
N GLU A 419 0.04 -33.38 8.63
CA GLU A 419 -0.53 -34.30 9.62
C GLU A 419 -0.62 -33.64 11.01
N PHE A 420 0.43 -32.90 11.39
CA PHE A 420 0.46 -32.18 12.65
C PHE A 420 -0.56 -31.04 12.70
N LEU A 421 -0.68 -30.22 11.66
CA LEU A 421 -1.67 -29.14 11.60
C LEU A 421 -3.10 -29.67 11.58
N ASN A 422 -3.37 -30.76 10.85
CA ASN A 422 -4.65 -31.44 10.86
C ASN A 422 -5.00 -31.92 12.28
N ALA A 423 -4.07 -32.58 12.96
CA ALA A 423 -4.25 -33.02 14.34
C ALA A 423 -4.49 -31.84 15.30
N CYS A 424 -3.77 -30.73 15.14
CA CYS A 424 -3.98 -29.52 15.93
C CYS A 424 -5.39 -28.93 15.74
N VAL A 425 -5.88 -28.87 14.51
CA VAL A 425 -7.23 -28.37 14.23
C VAL A 425 -8.30 -29.29 14.84
N LEU A 426 -8.18 -30.61 14.66
CA LEU A 426 -9.08 -31.60 15.25
C LEU A 426 -9.06 -31.54 16.79
N GLY A 427 -7.88 -31.32 17.37
CA GLY A 427 -7.68 -31.17 18.81
C GLY A 427 -8.05 -29.81 19.38
N ARG A 428 -8.71 -28.95 18.59
CA ARG A 428 -9.12 -27.59 18.97
C ARG A 428 -7.98 -26.71 19.49
N LYS A 429 -6.79 -26.85 18.90
CA LYS A 429 -5.68 -25.93 19.18
C LYS A 429 -5.94 -24.60 18.50
N ASN A 430 -5.69 -23.51 19.23
CA ASN A 430 -5.75 -22.16 18.69
C ASN A 430 -4.50 -21.89 17.83
N ILE A 431 -4.71 -21.49 16.59
CA ILE A 431 -3.64 -21.35 15.59
C ILE A 431 -3.57 -19.92 15.05
N ILE A 432 -2.38 -19.35 15.05
CA ILE A 432 -2.08 -18.08 14.40
C ILE A 432 -1.28 -18.33 13.13
N VAL A 433 -1.77 -17.87 11.98
CA VAL A 433 -1.02 -17.88 10.73
C VAL A 433 -0.37 -16.52 10.49
N SER A 434 0.95 -16.47 10.37
CA SER A 434 1.71 -15.22 10.25
C SER A 434 2.53 -15.17 8.96
N GLY A 435 2.94 -13.96 8.56
CA GLY A 435 3.69 -13.73 7.32
C GLY A 435 3.52 -12.34 6.72
N GLY A 436 4.38 -12.02 5.76
CA GLY A 436 4.35 -10.77 5.00
C GLY A 436 3.11 -10.62 4.10
N THR A 437 2.99 -9.47 3.44
CA THR A 437 1.98 -9.24 2.41
C THR A 437 2.20 -10.17 1.22
N GLY A 438 1.12 -10.78 0.71
CA GLY A 438 1.20 -11.71 -0.42
C GLY A 438 1.87 -13.07 -0.11
N ALA A 439 2.20 -13.35 1.16
CA ALA A 439 2.85 -14.59 1.57
C ALA A 439 1.94 -15.83 1.52
N GLY A 440 0.61 -15.64 1.43
CA GLY A 440 -0.36 -16.74 1.38
C GLY A 440 -1.00 -17.11 2.72
N LYS A 441 -1.01 -16.19 3.70
CA LYS A 441 -1.62 -16.41 5.03
C LYS A 441 -3.08 -16.86 4.94
N THR A 442 -3.92 -16.09 4.25
CA THR A 442 -5.35 -16.39 4.11
C THR A 442 -5.57 -17.69 3.35
N THR A 443 -4.71 -18.00 2.37
CA THR A 443 -4.73 -19.28 1.66
C THR A 443 -4.48 -20.44 2.61
N LEU A 444 -3.42 -20.39 3.43
CA LEU A 444 -3.14 -21.44 4.40
C LEU A 444 -4.24 -21.53 5.45
N LEU A 445 -4.73 -20.40 5.97
CA LEU A 445 -5.86 -20.35 6.89
C LEU A 445 -7.09 -21.04 6.29
N ASN A 446 -7.41 -20.76 5.02
CA ASN A 446 -8.54 -21.38 4.33
C ASN A 446 -8.38 -22.90 4.20
N VAL A 447 -7.17 -23.38 3.94
CA VAL A 447 -6.86 -24.82 3.85
C VAL A 447 -7.00 -25.50 5.20
N ILE A 448 -6.34 -25.00 6.25
CA ILE A 448 -6.39 -25.65 7.58
C ILE A 448 -7.78 -25.56 8.20
N SER A 449 -8.58 -24.55 7.85
CA SER A 449 -9.97 -24.43 8.29
C SER A 449 -10.88 -25.52 7.70
N GLN A 450 -10.48 -26.19 6.60
CA GLN A 450 -11.24 -27.33 6.08
C GLN A 450 -11.12 -28.58 6.96
N PHE A 451 -10.09 -28.65 7.82
CA PHE A 451 -9.87 -29.76 8.75
C PHE A 451 -10.85 -29.75 9.91
N ILE A 452 -11.56 -28.64 10.15
CA ILE A 452 -12.59 -28.54 11.17
C ILE A 452 -13.70 -29.58 10.86
N PRO A 453 -14.18 -30.38 11.81
CA PRO A 453 -15.29 -31.32 11.60
C PRO A 453 -16.58 -30.65 11.09
N ASP A 454 -17.39 -31.37 10.30
CA ASP A 454 -18.61 -30.80 9.68
C ASP A 454 -19.78 -30.59 10.66
N ASP A 455 -19.69 -31.15 11.86
CA ASP A 455 -20.66 -31.00 12.96
C ASP A 455 -20.39 -29.75 13.82
N GLU A 456 -19.29 -29.04 13.59
CA GLU A 456 -18.95 -27.80 14.29
C GLU A 456 -19.49 -26.56 13.56
N ARG A 457 -20.08 -25.63 14.30
CA ARG A 457 -20.51 -24.33 13.79
C ARG A 457 -19.35 -23.35 13.72
N ILE A 458 -19.03 -22.90 12.51
CA ILE A 458 -17.91 -22.00 12.25
C ILE A 458 -18.45 -20.61 11.92
N ILE A 459 -17.92 -19.56 12.55
CA ILE A 459 -18.19 -18.18 12.19
C ILE A 459 -16.90 -17.52 11.72
N THR A 460 -16.89 -17.04 10.48
CA THR A 460 -15.77 -16.27 9.92
C THR A 460 -16.07 -14.77 9.98
N ILE A 461 -15.08 -13.97 10.33
CA ILE A 461 -15.16 -12.50 10.38
C ILE A 461 -14.01 -11.92 9.56
N GLU A 462 -14.31 -11.14 8.54
CA GLU A 462 -13.30 -10.65 7.59
C GLU A 462 -13.57 -9.19 7.22
N ASP A 463 -12.53 -8.41 6.94
CA ASP A 463 -12.73 -7.07 6.36
C ASP A 463 -13.46 -7.17 5.02
N ALA A 464 -13.08 -8.15 4.21
CA ALA A 464 -13.87 -8.62 3.08
C ALA A 464 -13.66 -10.11 2.86
N ALA A 465 -14.75 -10.83 2.65
CA ALA A 465 -14.78 -12.28 2.76
C ALA A 465 -13.99 -13.00 1.67
N GLU A 466 -12.78 -13.45 2.02
CA GLU A 466 -11.85 -14.24 1.23
C GLU A 466 -12.01 -15.74 1.53
N LEU A 467 -12.31 -16.11 2.78
CA LEU A 467 -12.47 -17.50 3.19
C LEU A 467 -13.65 -18.18 2.46
N ARG A 468 -13.44 -19.44 2.11
CA ARG A 468 -14.37 -20.32 1.38
C ARG A 468 -14.33 -21.71 2.00
N LEU A 469 -15.06 -21.88 3.09
CA LEU A 469 -15.17 -23.15 3.80
C LEU A 469 -16.17 -24.07 3.10
N LYS A 470 -15.77 -25.31 2.78
CA LYS A 470 -16.70 -26.35 2.28
C LYS A 470 -17.40 -27.00 3.48
N LYS A 471 -18.11 -26.20 4.26
CA LYS A 471 -18.71 -26.59 5.54
C LYS A 471 -20.20 -26.31 5.54
N SER A 472 -20.96 -27.24 6.10
CA SER A 472 -22.42 -27.16 6.23
C SER A 472 -22.83 -26.04 7.17
N HIS A 473 -22.21 -25.98 8.36
CA HIS A 473 -22.58 -25.02 9.40
C HIS A 473 -21.66 -23.80 9.45
N TRP A 474 -21.66 -22.99 8.38
CA TRP A 474 -20.78 -21.84 8.24
C TRP A 474 -21.53 -20.49 8.22
N GLY A 475 -21.29 -19.65 9.22
CA GLY A 475 -21.71 -18.26 9.28
C GLY A 475 -20.61 -17.32 8.79
N ARG A 476 -20.96 -16.35 7.93
CA ARG A 476 -20.01 -15.42 7.30
C ARG A 476 -20.36 -14.00 7.68
N LEU A 477 -19.43 -13.32 8.32
CA LEU A 477 -19.55 -11.92 8.71
C LEU A 477 -18.47 -11.10 8.02
N GLU A 478 -18.86 -9.92 7.56
CA GLU A 478 -18.00 -8.99 6.85
C GLU A 478 -18.10 -7.63 7.51
N SER A 479 -16.94 -7.03 7.80
CA SER A 479 -16.89 -5.65 8.30
C SER A 479 -17.53 -4.69 7.29
N ARG A 480 -17.97 -3.54 7.76
CA ARG A 480 -18.49 -2.49 6.88
C ARG A 480 -17.76 -1.18 7.19
N PRO A 481 -17.07 -0.56 6.22
CA PRO A 481 -16.55 0.78 6.41
C PRO A 481 -17.69 1.79 6.55
N THR A 482 -17.36 3.03 6.92
CA THR A 482 -18.36 4.11 6.94
C THR A 482 -19.00 4.30 5.55
N ASN A 483 -20.26 4.68 5.53
CA ASN A 483 -20.89 5.20 4.32
C ASN A 483 -20.29 6.57 3.92
N ILE A 484 -20.75 7.13 2.81
CA ILE A 484 -20.29 8.42 2.28
C ILE A 484 -20.50 9.56 3.30
N GLU A 485 -21.48 9.44 4.20
CA GLU A 485 -21.75 10.39 5.28
C GLU A 485 -20.89 10.18 6.54
N GLY A 486 -19.91 9.26 6.50
CA GLY A 486 -19.04 8.95 7.64
C GLY A 486 -19.73 8.13 8.75
N LYS A 487 -20.90 7.52 8.47
CA LYS A 487 -21.73 6.80 9.44
C LYS A 487 -21.85 5.32 9.14
N GLY A 488 -22.29 4.54 10.13
CA GLY A 488 -22.68 3.15 9.95
C GLY A 488 -21.51 2.18 9.75
N ALA A 489 -20.30 2.53 10.15
CA ALA A 489 -19.20 1.58 10.22
C ALA A 489 -19.54 0.44 11.20
N VAL A 490 -19.13 -0.77 10.83
CA VAL A 490 -19.20 -1.98 11.66
C VAL A 490 -17.82 -2.62 11.58
N SER A 491 -17.06 -2.55 12.67
CA SER A 491 -15.70 -3.07 12.72
C SER A 491 -15.67 -4.59 12.90
N ILE A 492 -14.50 -5.21 12.64
CA ILE A 492 -14.26 -6.63 13.00
C ILE A 492 -14.55 -6.86 14.49
N ARG A 493 -14.14 -5.93 15.35
CA ARG A 493 -14.38 -5.99 16.79
C ARG A 493 -15.88 -6.04 17.13
N ASP A 494 -16.69 -5.20 16.50
CA ASP A 494 -18.15 -5.18 16.70
C ASP A 494 -18.79 -6.53 16.31
N LEU A 495 -18.37 -7.08 15.17
CA LEU A 495 -18.81 -8.38 14.69
C LEU A 495 -18.35 -9.52 15.61
N PHE A 496 -17.14 -9.42 16.15
CA PHE A 496 -16.59 -10.42 17.07
C PHE A 496 -17.39 -10.49 18.36
N ILE A 497 -17.67 -9.34 18.99
CA ILE A 497 -18.50 -9.27 20.20
C ILE A 497 -19.90 -9.83 19.93
N ASN A 498 -20.49 -9.53 18.77
CA ASN A 498 -21.78 -10.10 18.39
C ASN A 498 -21.71 -11.62 18.18
N THR A 499 -20.61 -12.12 17.61
CA THR A 499 -20.37 -13.54 17.32
C THR A 499 -20.44 -14.41 18.58
N LEU A 500 -20.00 -13.90 19.74
CA LEU A 500 -20.09 -14.61 21.02
C LEU A 500 -21.54 -14.94 21.43
N ARG A 501 -22.55 -14.28 20.84
CA ARG A 501 -23.99 -14.57 21.05
C ARG A 501 -24.57 -15.52 20.01
N MET A 502 -23.80 -15.89 18.99
CA MET A 502 -24.25 -16.71 17.87
C MET A 502 -23.96 -18.21 18.07
N ARG A 503 -23.51 -18.59 19.28
CA ARG A 503 -23.12 -19.96 19.67
C ARG A 503 -22.16 -20.62 18.65
N PRO A 504 -21.02 -20.00 18.32
CA PRO A 504 -20.00 -20.66 17.49
C PRO A 504 -19.28 -21.75 18.27
N ASP A 505 -18.92 -22.84 17.59
CA ASP A 505 -17.88 -23.77 18.05
C ASP A 505 -16.49 -23.26 17.70
N ARG A 506 -16.36 -22.58 16.54
CA ARG A 506 -15.10 -22.02 16.04
C ARG A 506 -15.30 -20.58 15.59
N ILE A 507 -14.39 -19.70 16.00
CA ILE A 507 -14.33 -18.33 15.49
C ILE A 507 -13.04 -18.16 14.67
N ILE A 508 -13.19 -17.70 13.44
CA ILE A 508 -12.07 -17.47 12.55
C ILE A 508 -12.09 -16.00 12.12
N ILE A 509 -11.06 -15.26 12.50
CA ILE A 509 -10.89 -13.88 12.03
C ILE A 509 -9.92 -13.93 10.85
N GLY A 510 -10.34 -13.47 9.67
CA GLY A 510 -9.51 -13.53 8.46
C GLY A 510 -8.15 -12.85 8.67
N GLU A 511 -8.14 -11.71 9.34
CA GLU A 511 -6.91 -11.03 9.75
C GLU A 511 -7.18 -10.10 10.94
N CYS A 512 -6.36 -10.20 11.99
CA CYS A 512 -6.38 -9.21 13.07
C CYS A 512 -5.39 -8.08 12.77
N ARG A 513 -5.83 -6.84 12.94
CA ARG A 513 -5.05 -5.61 12.71
C ARG A 513 -5.08 -4.64 13.88
N GLY A 514 -5.93 -4.87 14.87
CA GLY A 514 -6.11 -3.94 15.98
C GLY A 514 -6.77 -4.55 17.22
N PRO A 515 -7.66 -3.78 17.89
CA PRO A 515 -8.11 -4.07 19.25
C PRO A 515 -8.89 -5.37 19.42
N GLU A 516 -9.46 -5.91 18.34
CA GLU A 516 -10.15 -7.20 18.33
C GLU A 516 -9.28 -8.37 18.80
N ILE A 517 -7.94 -8.24 18.75
CA ILE A 517 -7.03 -9.28 19.23
C ILE A 517 -7.22 -9.57 20.72
N LEU A 518 -7.57 -8.54 21.51
CA LEU A 518 -7.77 -8.68 22.95
C LEU A 518 -9.04 -9.49 23.24
N ASP A 519 -10.13 -9.17 22.54
CA ASP A 519 -11.39 -9.88 22.66
C ASP A 519 -11.22 -11.34 22.17
N MET A 520 -10.43 -11.56 21.12
CA MET A 520 -10.08 -12.89 20.62
C MET A 520 -9.32 -13.73 21.66
N LEU A 521 -8.28 -13.15 22.27
CA LEU A 521 -7.53 -13.82 23.34
C LEU A 521 -8.41 -14.18 24.54
N GLN A 522 -9.34 -13.31 24.90
CA GLN A 522 -10.30 -13.60 25.96
C GLN A 522 -11.23 -14.75 25.58
N ALA A 523 -11.82 -14.73 24.38
CA ALA A 523 -12.73 -15.77 23.92
C ALA A 523 -12.05 -17.15 23.84
N MET A 524 -10.79 -17.20 23.38
CA MET A 524 -9.96 -18.41 23.34
C MET A 524 -9.76 -19.01 24.73
N ASN A 525 -9.66 -18.16 25.77
CA ASN A 525 -9.54 -18.60 27.16
C ASN A 525 -10.89 -18.98 27.79
N THR A 526 -12.03 -18.54 27.24
CA THR A 526 -13.37 -18.72 27.81
C THR A 526 -14.29 -19.60 26.96
N GLY A 527 -13.75 -20.64 26.32
CA GLY A 527 -14.54 -21.70 25.70
C GLY A 527 -14.78 -21.60 24.20
N HIS A 528 -14.04 -20.74 23.49
CA HIS A 528 -13.98 -20.72 22.02
C HIS A 528 -12.62 -21.23 21.54
N ASP A 529 -12.28 -22.44 21.99
CA ASP A 529 -11.05 -23.13 21.59
C ASP A 529 -11.08 -23.51 20.10
N GLY A 530 -9.89 -23.79 19.55
CA GLY A 530 -9.77 -24.08 18.14
C GLY A 530 -9.97 -22.90 17.20
N SER A 531 -10.00 -21.68 17.73
CA SER A 531 -10.11 -20.43 16.97
C SER A 531 -8.82 -20.14 16.20
N MET A 532 -8.95 -19.46 15.07
CA MET A 532 -7.81 -19.19 14.18
C MET A 532 -7.84 -17.77 13.62
N THR A 533 -6.66 -17.19 13.36
CA THR A 533 -6.57 -15.92 12.64
C THR A 533 -5.27 -15.78 11.88
N THR A 534 -5.19 -14.75 11.03
CA THR A 534 -3.92 -14.33 10.44
C THR A 534 -3.40 -13.02 11.03
N LEU A 535 -2.08 -12.87 11.05
CA LEU A 535 -1.37 -11.67 11.50
C LEU A 535 -0.22 -11.31 10.54
N HIS A 536 0.02 -10.03 10.32
CA HIS A 536 1.25 -9.58 9.68
C HIS A 536 2.41 -9.54 10.67
N ALA A 537 3.43 -10.34 10.40
CA ALA A 537 4.68 -10.40 11.14
C ALA A 537 5.80 -10.85 10.19
N ASN A 538 7.07 -10.59 10.52
CA ASN A 538 8.22 -11.04 9.72
C ASN A 538 8.85 -12.33 10.27
N SER A 539 8.39 -12.80 11.43
CA SER A 539 8.82 -14.04 12.07
C SER A 539 7.73 -14.53 13.04
N THR A 540 7.91 -15.73 13.60
CA THR A 540 7.06 -16.28 14.67
C THR A 540 7.21 -15.48 15.96
N HIS A 541 8.42 -15.00 16.28
CA HIS A 541 8.68 -14.13 17.43
C HIS A 541 8.02 -12.75 17.29
N ASP A 542 8.04 -12.16 16.09
CA ASP A 542 7.46 -10.84 15.82
C ASP A 542 5.94 -10.81 16.06
N VAL A 543 5.26 -11.96 15.98
CA VAL A 543 3.82 -12.09 16.28
C VAL A 543 3.50 -11.56 17.67
N LEU A 544 4.34 -11.87 18.67
CA LEU A 544 4.12 -11.48 20.06
C LEU A 544 4.17 -9.96 20.25
N THR A 545 5.18 -9.33 19.65
CA THR A 545 5.34 -7.86 19.65
C THR A 545 4.17 -7.17 18.96
N ARG A 546 3.71 -7.74 17.85
CA ARG A 546 2.55 -7.22 17.09
C ARG A 546 1.26 -7.32 17.88
N MET A 547 1.00 -8.46 18.51
CA MET A 547 -0.18 -8.64 19.36
C MET A 547 -0.16 -7.68 20.55
N SER A 548 0.98 -7.53 21.23
CA SER A 548 1.13 -6.58 22.33
C SER A 548 0.82 -5.15 21.89
N SER A 549 1.32 -4.75 20.72
CA SER A 549 1.04 -3.43 20.14
C SER A 549 -0.45 -3.25 19.81
N MET A 550 -1.11 -4.27 19.26
CA MET A 550 -2.54 -4.25 18.93
C MET A 550 -3.43 -4.18 20.18
N ILE A 551 -3.04 -4.84 21.27
CA ILE A 551 -3.75 -4.73 22.56
C ILE A 551 -3.72 -3.29 23.05
N LEU A 552 -2.59 -2.58 22.94
CA LEU A 552 -2.49 -1.18 23.35
C LEU A 552 -3.44 -0.25 22.56
N LEU A 553 -3.75 -0.59 21.30
CA LEU A 553 -4.73 0.17 20.50
C LEU A 553 -6.17 0.06 21.03
N SER A 554 -6.47 -0.91 21.91
CA SER A 554 -7.77 -1.02 22.56
C SER A 554 -8.02 0.06 23.62
N GLY A 555 -6.99 0.84 23.98
CA GLY A 555 -7.03 1.82 25.06
C GLY A 555 -6.91 1.20 26.46
N ILE A 556 -6.68 -0.11 26.55
CA ILE A 556 -6.46 -0.82 27.81
C ILE A 556 -4.96 -1.04 27.99
N GLU A 557 -4.39 -0.42 29.02
CA GLU A 557 -3.00 -0.65 29.41
C GLU A 557 -2.91 -1.87 30.34
N LEU A 558 -2.33 -2.96 29.83
CA LEU A 558 -2.04 -4.16 30.61
C LEU A 558 -0.53 -4.28 30.83
N PRO A 559 -0.08 -4.72 32.03
CA PRO A 559 1.31 -5.07 32.23
C PRO A 559 1.74 -6.17 31.25
N VAL A 560 2.99 -6.11 30.76
CA VAL A 560 3.56 -7.11 29.83
C VAL A 560 3.37 -8.55 30.34
N ARG A 561 3.52 -8.76 31.65
CA ARG A 561 3.26 -10.05 32.29
C ARG A 561 1.84 -10.56 32.04
N ALA A 562 0.82 -9.71 32.21
CA ALA A 562 -0.57 -10.11 31.99
C ALA A 562 -0.85 -10.43 30.52
N ILE A 563 -0.24 -9.66 29.60
CA ILE A 563 -0.32 -9.94 28.15
C ILE A 563 0.29 -11.30 27.83
N ASN A 564 1.49 -11.58 28.35
CA ASN A 564 2.16 -12.86 28.14
C ASN A 564 1.39 -14.03 28.76
N GLU A 565 0.82 -13.88 29.96
CA GLU A 565 -0.07 -14.87 30.57
C GLU A 565 -1.30 -15.15 29.69
N MET A 566 -1.96 -14.10 29.18
CA MET A 566 -3.10 -14.25 28.27
C MET A 566 -2.73 -14.95 26.96
N ILE A 567 -1.60 -14.58 26.34
CA ILE A 567 -1.10 -15.19 25.11
C ILE A 567 -0.73 -16.66 25.35
N SER A 568 0.02 -16.94 26.43
CA SER A 568 0.46 -18.31 26.77
C SER A 568 -0.71 -19.25 27.02
N SER A 569 -1.81 -18.75 27.57
CA SER A 569 -3.01 -19.53 27.85
C SER A 569 -3.87 -19.73 26.59
N ALA A 570 -3.96 -18.70 25.75
CA ALA A 570 -4.85 -18.70 24.60
C ALA A 570 -4.25 -19.36 23.36
N ILE A 571 -2.99 -19.09 23.02
CA ILE A 571 -2.41 -19.50 21.74
C ILE A 571 -1.63 -20.80 21.92
N ASN A 572 -1.80 -21.75 21.00
CA ASN A 572 -1.05 -23.00 21.03
C ASN A 572 0.02 -23.05 19.94
N ILE A 573 -0.35 -22.73 18.69
CA ILE A 573 0.54 -22.89 17.54
C ILE A 573 0.61 -21.58 16.74
N ILE A 574 1.82 -21.22 16.32
CA ILE A 574 2.09 -20.16 15.36
C ILE A 574 2.68 -20.81 14.10
N VAL A 575 2.07 -20.54 12.95
CA VAL A 575 2.55 -21.00 11.65
C VAL A 575 3.00 -19.80 10.85
N HIS A 576 4.26 -19.76 10.44
CA HIS A 576 4.82 -18.66 9.64
C HIS A 576 4.96 -19.06 8.18
N VAL A 577 4.49 -18.19 7.28
CA VAL A 577 4.56 -18.39 5.84
C VAL A 577 5.34 -17.25 5.21
N ALA A 578 6.27 -17.59 4.32
CA ALA A 578 7.03 -16.62 3.55
C ALA A 578 6.90 -16.86 2.05
N ARG A 579 7.04 -15.76 1.29
CA ARG A 579 7.17 -15.79 -0.18
C ARG A 579 8.64 -15.61 -0.53
N PHE A 580 9.17 -16.52 -1.34
CA PHE A 580 10.53 -16.46 -1.86
C PHE A 580 10.59 -15.69 -3.19
N SER A 581 11.80 -15.36 -3.62
CA SER A 581 12.07 -14.57 -4.83
C SER A 581 11.59 -15.22 -6.12
N ASP A 582 11.52 -16.55 -6.17
CA ASP A 582 10.95 -17.31 -7.28
C ASP A 582 9.41 -17.26 -7.33
N GLY A 583 8.78 -16.63 -6.33
CA GLY A 583 7.33 -16.57 -6.18
C GLY A 583 6.72 -17.73 -5.38
N SER A 584 7.51 -18.75 -5.05
CA SER A 584 7.04 -19.87 -4.22
C SER A 584 6.70 -19.38 -2.82
N ARG A 585 5.68 -20.00 -2.22
CA ARG A 585 5.21 -19.72 -0.87
C ARG A 585 5.41 -20.97 -0.04
N LYS A 586 6.09 -20.87 1.10
CA LYS A 586 6.37 -22.03 1.97
C LYS A 586 6.13 -21.69 3.43
N ILE A 587 5.70 -22.69 4.21
CA ILE A 587 5.67 -22.63 5.67
C ILE A 587 7.12 -22.66 6.16
N THR A 588 7.62 -21.54 6.67
CA THR A 588 9.02 -21.45 7.11
C THR A 588 9.21 -21.81 8.57
N GLY A 589 8.14 -21.80 9.35
CA GLY A 589 8.18 -22.18 10.77
C GLY A 589 6.81 -22.63 11.27
N VAL A 590 6.82 -23.67 12.11
CA VAL A 590 5.69 -24.09 12.95
C VAL A 590 6.19 -24.12 14.37
N THR A 591 5.66 -23.25 15.23
CA THR A 591 6.17 -23.00 16.58
C THR A 591 5.06 -23.21 17.60
N GLU A 592 5.34 -23.95 18.66
CA GLU A 592 4.45 -24.05 19.81
C GLU A 592 4.72 -22.92 20.81
N VAL A 593 3.65 -22.35 21.36
CA VAL A 593 3.70 -21.51 22.56
C VAL A 593 3.65 -22.44 23.76
N ALA A 594 4.83 -22.84 24.26
CA ALA A 594 4.99 -23.94 25.22
C ALA A 594 4.71 -23.52 26.68
N GLY A 595 4.50 -22.23 26.95
CA GLY A 595 4.23 -21.71 28.29
C GLY A 595 4.96 -20.41 28.57
N LEU A 596 5.21 -20.16 29.86
CA LEU A 596 6.06 -19.07 30.34
C LEU A 596 7.33 -19.63 30.98
N ILE A 597 8.45 -18.93 30.80
CA ILE A 597 9.69 -19.16 31.55
C ILE A 597 9.71 -18.32 32.84
N GLU A 598 10.74 -18.50 33.69
CA GLU A 598 10.84 -17.89 35.03
C GLU A 598 10.64 -16.36 35.05
N ASP A 599 11.03 -15.65 33.98
CA ASP A 599 10.87 -14.20 33.83
C ASP A 599 9.54 -13.75 33.20
N PHE A 600 8.53 -14.63 33.17
CA PHE A 600 7.23 -14.40 32.49
C PHE A 600 7.33 -14.07 31.00
N GLN A 601 8.45 -14.44 30.36
CA GLN A 601 8.58 -14.41 28.90
C GLN A 601 7.93 -15.66 28.31
N LEU A 602 7.42 -15.54 27.08
CA LEU A 602 6.82 -16.66 26.36
C LEU A 602 7.89 -17.65 25.90
N ASP A 603 7.71 -18.93 26.23
CA ASP A 603 8.56 -20.02 25.74
C ASP A 603 8.07 -20.45 24.36
N LEU A 604 8.74 -19.99 23.30
CA LEU A 604 8.46 -20.42 21.93
C LEU A 604 9.40 -21.57 21.54
N LYS A 605 8.81 -22.67 21.07
CA LYS A 605 9.56 -23.86 20.63
C LYS A 605 9.20 -24.22 19.20
N ASP A 606 10.15 -24.09 18.30
CA ASP A 606 9.98 -24.51 16.91
C ASP A 606 9.82 -26.03 16.85
N VAL A 607 8.77 -26.48 16.16
CA VAL A 607 8.46 -27.89 15.90
C VAL A 607 9.00 -28.28 14.51
N PHE A 608 8.78 -27.41 13.53
CA PHE A 608 9.27 -27.55 12.16
C PHE A 608 9.82 -26.24 11.64
N ILE A 609 10.90 -26.30 10.86
CA ILE A 609 11.52 -25.16 10.18
C ILE A 609 11.73 -25.48 8.69
N PHE A 610 11.77 -24.47 7.85
CA PHE A 610 12.24 -24.60 6.47
C PHE A 610 13.68 -24.11 6.36
N GLU A 611 14.60 -25.01 6.06
CA GLU A 611 16.01 -24.67 5.83
C GLU A 611 16.22 -24.26 4.37
N HIS A 612 16.26 -22.95 4.15
CA HIS A 612 16.57 -22.38 2.84
C HIS A 612 18.07 -22.51 2.52
N ARG A 613 18.41 -23.24 1.47
CA ARG A 613 19.79 -23.51 1.02
C ARG A 613 20.25 -22.62 -0.14
N GLY A 614 19.45 -21.64 -0.55
CA GLY A 614 19.73 -20.73 -1.65
C GLY A 614 18.87 -21.02 -2.88
N MET A 615 19.34 -20.62 -4.06
CA MET A 615 18.64 -20.85 -5.33
C MET A 615 19.47 -21.74 -6.25
N ASN A 616 18.80 -22.52 -7.10
CA ASN A 616 19.46 -23.25 -8.18
C ASN A 616 19.82 -22.31 -9.36
N THR A 617 20.49 -22.86 -10.37
CA THR A 617 20.90 -22.12 -11.59
C THR A 617 19.73 -21.56 -12.40
N GLU A 618 18.52 -22.07 -12.19
CA GLU A 618 17.28 -21.64 -12.85
C GLU A 618 16.50 -20.60 -12.02
N GLY A 619 17.06 -20.16 -10.88
CA GLY A 619 16.44 -19.18 -9.98
C GLY A 619 15.34 -19.75 -9.08
N THR A 620 15.24 -21.08 -8.94
CA THR A 620 14.27 -21.77 -8.08
C THR A 620 14.83 -21.92 -6.66
N THR A 621 13.98 -21.69 -5.66
CA THR A 621 14.33 -21.82 -4.23
C THR A 621 14.62 -23.27 -3.86
N LEU A 622 15.81 -23.51 -3.30
CA LEU A 622 16.23 -24.79 -2.73
C LEU A 622 16.07 -24.76 -1.21
N GLY A 623 15.45 -25.80 -0.65
CA GLY A 623 15.36 -25.98 0.79
C GLY A 623 14.43 -27.12 1.17
N ASP A 624 14.49 -27.51 2.44
CA ASP A 624 13.76 -28.66 2.96
C ASP A 624 13.07 -28.32 4.28
N PHE A 625 11.91 -28.93 4.51
CA PHE A 625 11.24 -28.87 5.81
C PHE A 625 11.92 -29.87 6.76
N LYS A 626 12.39 -29.38 7.91
CA LYS A 626 13.05 -30.18 8.93
C LYS A 626 12.27 -30.12 10.24
N PRO A 627 12.01 -31.27 10.90
CA PRO A 627 11.66 -31.25 12.31
C PRO A 627 12.85 -30.74 13.12
N THR A 628 12.61 -30.17 14.29
CA THR A 628 13.67 -29.63 15.17
C THR A 628 14.15 -30.63 16.24
N GLY A 629 13.55 -31.82 16.31
CA GLY A 629 13.73 -32.75 17.42
C GLY A 629 12.81 -32.47 18.61
N TYR A 630 12.12 -31.33 18.64
CA TYR A 630 11.20 -30.98 19.71
C TYR A 630 9.84 -31.68 19.54
N VAL A 631 9.44 -32.44 20.56
CA VAL A 631 8.08 -33.00 20.65
C VAL A 631 7.19 -31.98 21.37
N PRO A 632 6.19 -31.39 20.69
CA PRO A 632 5.37 -30.34 21.26
C PRO A 632 4.54 -30.85 22.45
N LYS A 633 4.34 -30.03 23.48
CA LYS A 633 3.52 -30.37 24.66
C LYS A 633 2.09 -30.74 24.25
N CYS A 634 1.54 -30.06 23.25
CA CYS A 634 0.21 -30.32 22.72
C CYS A 634 0.07 -31.73 22.15
N TYR A 635 1.15 -32.41 21.75
CA TYR A 635 1.13 -33.81 21.31
C TYR A 635 0.42 -34.72 22.33
N TYR A 636 0.76 -34.55 23.62
CA TYR A 636 0.23 -35.42 24.67
C TYR A 636 -1.27 -35.21 24.88
N ASP A 637 -1.74 -33.96 24.80
CA ASP A 637 -3.17 -33.63 24.84
C ASP A 637 -3.92 -34.19 23.61
N LEU A 638 -3.32 -34.12 22.42
CA LEU A 638 -3.90 -34.71 21.21
C LEU A 638 -4.10 -36.23 21.35
N VAL A 639 -3.08 -36.94 21.85
CA VAL A 639 -3.16 -38.39 22.08
C VAL A 639 -4.24 -38.72 23.12
N GLN A 640 -4.35 -37.94 24.20
CA GLN A 640 -5.40 -38.12 25.22
C GLN A 640 -6.82 -37.93 24.64
N ARG A 641 -6.97 -37.07 23.64
CA ARG A 641 -8.22 -36.87 22.89
C ARG A 641 -8.48 -37.94 21.82
N GLY A 642 -7.62 -38.96 21.72
CA GLY A 642 -7.73 -40.03 20.72
C GLY A 642 -7.24 -39.63 19.32
N ILE A 643 -6.55 -38.50 19.19
CA ILE A 643 -5.96 -38.05 17.92
C ILE A 643 -4.55 -38.61 17.82
N HIS A 644 -4.40 -39.66 17.01
CA HIS A 644 -3.13 -40.35 16.86
C HIS A 644 -2.28 -39.74 15.74
N ILE A 645 -1.10 -39.24 16.10
CA ILE A 645 -0.04 -38.83 15.18
C ILE A 645 1.27 -39.55 15.53
N ASP A 646 2.04 -39.92 14.53
CA ASP A 646 3.32 -40.62 14.73
C ASP A 646 4.34 -39.67 15.37
N LYS A 647 4.85 -40.03 16.56
CA LYS A 647 5.84 -39.24 17.28
C LYS A 647 7.15 -39.07 16.50
N LYS A 648 7.49 -40.03 15.62
CA LYS A 648 8.71 -39.98 14.79
C LYS A 648 8.76 -38.77 13.87
N MET A 649 7.61 -38.17 13.55
CA MET A 649 7.57 -37.00 12.67
C MET A 649 8.30 -35.77 13.24
N PHE A 650 8.50 -35.72 14.57
CA PHE A 650 9.21 -34.64 15.26
C PHE A 650 10.70 -34.89 15.44
N THR A 651 11.19 -36.09 15.10
CA THR A 651 12.59 -36.47 15.28
C THR A 651 13.35 -36.38 13.99
N HIS A 652 14.63 -35.99 14.06
CA HIS A 652 15.57 -36.18 12.96
C HIS A 652 15.82 -37.70 12.81
N GLU A 653 15.05 -38.41 12.00
CA GLU A 653 15.53 -39.71 11.52
C GLU A 653 16.67 -39.43 10.53
N ALA A 654 17.83 -40.00 10.83
CA ALA A 654 19.15 -39.77 10.24
C ALA A 654 19.30 -40.29 8.80
#